data_AF-A0A7V5C7H0-F1
#
_entry.id   AF-A0A7V5C7H0-F1
#
_cell.length_a   1.000
_cell.length_b   1.000
_cell.length_c   1.000
_cell.angle_alpha   90.00
_cell.angle_beta   90.00
_cell.angle_gamma   90.00
#
_symmetry.space_group_name_H-M   'P 1'
#
loop_
_entity.id
_entity.type
_entity.pdbx_description
1 polymer ?
#
loop_
_entity_poly.entity_id
_entity_poly.type
_entity_poly.pdbx_seq_one_letter_code
_entity_poly.pdbx_strand_id
1 'polypeptide(L)'
;LGDPVEIEGIKKAFELLAEKNRHPEDNKPEEKKTNQKTYYCGLGSVKTNIGHLEPAAGIAGMIKVILAMQNRKLPGTPHFQTLNPYIKLHDTPFYVVEKTRDWERLRGENGNPVPRRAGISSFGFGGANAHVILEEGPETSHHSVPDSHPSLHLILLSARNEERLRAYAAEMKDFSDQIAETENPVPFSLENMAYTLQTGREQMAVRLAIAVSDIDELKDRLTRFVQGDKDIETLYQGKVGRNKAGLLIEGEERDAYISSLIRKKNIGKLAQMWVSGAEIDWRLLYSDGTRTRVSLPTYPFARERYWIETKGRQHAKSGNAERLHPLIDGMAPDLSLARGGVVFQKQLKQSDPILSDHRIHDRPVLPGAAYLEMIYAATGMIRKETCFRISRMVWHQPLVTTDDKKTVHILIREKGDRLGCQIQAYDGDQVITHATGEIVSDHEKTPEQRIPIEAIKAGASCEIDRKTLYRGFQKTGLCYGDYFQGLKQIWGNNEEALGLICIPRAYEDELSSYTLHPALTDAALQTVAGIASHPDDTAGRPLLVPFAVESVEILHPPEASGYAYITTAGPHRFHLAISDETGRVCVKFRDVSFKVLPEPLQDFFYEPRRVRAEEEHDLMTGTRYPEGEKDDTPSLPGLRTPD
;
A
#
# COMPACT_ATOMS: atom_id res chain seq x y z
N LEU A 1 -7.17 7.06 19.34
CA LEU A 1 -7.55 8.40 19.86
C LEU A 1 -8.85 8.92 19.27
N GLY A 2 -9.19 8.61 18.00
CA GLY A 2 -10.44 9.07 17.37
C GLY A 2 -11.73 8.66 18.09
N ASP A 3 -11.95 7.36 18.32
CA ASP A 3 -13.24 6.88 18.88
C ASP A 3 -13.60 7.48 20.25
N PRO A 4 -12.66 7.61 21.22
CA PRO A 4 -12.95 8.35 22.45
C PRO A 4 -13.39 9.79 22.21
N VAL A 5 -12.75 10.51 21.29
CA VAL A 5 -13.09 11.91 20.98
C VAL A 5 -14.47 12.02 20.34
N GLU A 6 -14.80 11.13 19.41
CA GLU A 6 -16.12 11.06 18.78
C GLU A 6 -17.23 10.84 19.81
N ILE A 7 -17.06 9.85 20.67
CA ILE A 7 -18.09 9.49 21.67
C ILE A 7 -18.24 10.59 22.72
N GLU A 8 -17.16 11.22 23.16
CA GLU A 8 -17.25 12.39 24.05
C GLU A 8 -17.98 13.55 23.39
N GLY A 9 -17.79 13.78 22.09
CA GLY A 9 -18.56 14.77 21.33
C GLY A 9 -20.07 14.48 21.31
N ILE A 10 -20.45 13.22 21.06
CA ILE A 10 -21.85 12.79 21.04
C ILE A 10 -22.48 12.88 22.44
N LYS A 11 -21.76 12.46 23.48
CA LYS A 11 -22.22 12.56 24.88
C LYS A 11 -22.55 14.00 25.25
N LYS A 12 -21.63 14.93 24.98
CA LYS A 12 -21.85 16.37 25.23
C LYS A 12 -23.08 16.90 24.52
N ALA A 13 -23.33 16.49 23.27
CA ALA A 13 -24.51 16.92 22.53
C ALA A 13 -25.82 16.46 23.20
N PHE A 14 -25.86 15.23 23.73
CA PHE A 14 -27.03 14.71 24.45
C PHE A 14 -27.20 15.33 25.84
N GLU A 15 -26.11 15.57 26.56
CA GLU A 15 -26.13 16.26 27.86
C GLU A 15 -26.70 17.68 27.73
N LEU A 16 -26.20 18.45 26.76
CA LEU A 16 -26.71 19.80 26.46
C LEU A 16 -28.20 19.81 26.08
N LEU A 17 -28.64 18.80 25.33
CA LEU A 17 -30.06 18.65 24.98
C LEU A 17 -30.91 18.33 26.21
N ALA A 18 -30.44 17.44 27.09
CA ALA A 18 -31.12 17.09 28.33
C ALA A 18 -31.25 18.30 29.27
N GLU A 19 -30.20 19.12 29.39
CA GLU A 19 -30.23 20.37 30.16
C GLU A 19 -31.24 21.37 29.59
N LYS A 20 -31.28 21.55 28.27
CA LYS A 20 -32.19 22.47 27.60
C LYS A 20 -33.67 22.06 27.73
N ASN A 21 -33.93 20.77 27.85
CA ASN A 21 -35.28 20.20 27.97
C ASN A 21 -35.74 20.00 29.42
N ARG A 22 -34.94 20.36 30.44
CA ARG A 22 -35.42 20.37 31.83
C ARG A 22 -36.47 21.46 32.01
N HIS A 23 -37.67 21.08 32.48
CA HIS A 23 -38.70 22.05 32.83
C HIS A 23 -38.36 22.67 34.20
N PRO A 24 -38.61 23.97 34.43
CA PRO A 24 -38.36 24.60 35.73
C PRO A 24 -39.14 23.98 36.91
N GLU A 25 -40.19 23.19 36.66
CA GLU A 25 -40.93 22.45 37.70
C GLU A 25 -40.23 21.15 38.16
N ASP A 26 -39.23 20.64 37.43
CA ASP A 26 -38.46 19.45 37.79
C ASP A 26 -37.46 19.70 38.95
N ASN A 27 -37.40 20.92 39.48
CA ASN A 27 -36.52 21.34 40.58
C ASN A 27 -37.13 21.14 41.99
N LYS A 28 -38.26 20.44 42.14
CA LYS A 28 -38.76 20.08 43.48
C LYS A 28 -37.96 18.90 44.05
N PRO A 29 -37.43 19.00 45.29
CA PRO A 29 -36.69 17.93 45.93
C PRO A 29 -37.66 16.91 46.54
N GLU A 30 -38.42 16.19 45.71
CA GLU A 30 -39.23 15.07 46.18
C GLU A 30 -38.97 13.83 45.33
N GLU A 31 -38.50 12.81 46.05
CA GLU A 31 -38.38 11.40 45.68
C GLU A 31 -37.68 11.12 44.34
N LYS A 32 -36.50 10.50 44.45
CA LYS A 32 -35.91 9.66 43.42
C LYS A 32 -36.93 8.62 42.96
N LYS A 33 -37.88 8.99 42.09
CA LYS A 33 -38.46 8.06 41.13
C LYS A 33 -37.26 7.47 40.45
N THR A 34 -37.10 6.16 40.61
CA THR A 34 -36.06 5.37 40.00
C THR A 34 -36.04 5.67 38.51
N ASN A 35 -35.21 6.64 38.09
CA ASN A 35 -34.85 6.87 36.71
C ASN A 35 -34.04 5.64 36.33
N GLN A 36 -34.77 4.59 35.97
CA GLN A 36 -34.28 3.32 35.49
C GLN A 36 -33.30 3.67 34.38
N LYS A 37 -31.99 3.53 34.65
CA LYS A 37 -30.90 3.88 33.73
C LYS A 37 -31.17 3.18 32.41
N THR A 38 -31.78 3.87 31.47
CA THR A 38 -32.26 3.26 30.24
C THR A 38 -31.18 3.50 29.21
N TYR A 39 -30.36 2.48 28.99
CA TYR A 39 -29.46 2.41 27.84
C TYR A 39 -30.33 2.22 26.60
N TYR A 40 -30.76 3.31 25.97
CA TYR A 40 -31.71 3.27 24.84
C TYR A 40 -31.08 3.63 23.49
N CYS A 41 -29.85 4.17 23.46
CA CYS A 41 -29.18 4.57 22.23
C CYS A 41 -28.02 3.63 21.87
N GLY A 42 -28.20 2.84 20.80
CA GLY A 42 -27.16 1.92 20.34
C GLY A 42 -26.09 2.61 19.50
N LEU A 43 -24.82 2.38 19.82
CA LEU A 43 -23.64 2.80 19.06
C LEU A 43 -23.12 1.64 18.21
N GLY A 44 -22.79 1.92 16.96
CA GLY A 44 -22.15 0.95 16.08
C GLY A 44 -21.62 1.59 14.80
N SER A 45 -20.71 0.91 14.13
CA SER A 45 -20.08 1.37 12.88
C SER A 45 -20.24 0.31 11.80
N VAL A 46 -20.35 0.71 10.53
CA VAL A 46 -20.26 -0.23 9.39
C VAL A 46 -18.82 -0.59 9.08
N LYS A 47 -17.87 0.24 9.54
CA LYS A 47 -16.44 0.11 9.23
C LYS A 47 -15.85 -1.18 9.77
N THR A 48 -16.43 -1.72 10.83
CA THR A 48 -16.05 -3.03 11.41
C THR A 48 -16.47 -4.20 10.51
N ASN A 49 -17.46 -4.02 9.63
CA ASN A 49 -17.91 -5.05 8.70
C ASN A 49 -17.15 -5.01 7.36
N ILE A 50 -16.90 -3.81 6.82
CA ILE A 50 -16.42 -3.64 5.43
C ILE A 50 -15.16 -2.75 5.31
N GLY A 51 -14.55 -2.40 6.43
CA GLY A 51 -13.40 -1.49 6.48
C GLY A 51 -13.78 -0.02 6.37
N HIS A 52 -12.76 0.86 6.45
CA HIS A 52 -12.92 2.29 6.29
C HIS A 52 -12.91 2.64 4.79
N LEU A 53 -14.08 2.96 4.21
CA LEU A 53 -14.21 3.26 2.78
C LEU A 53 -13.84 4.70 2.39
N GLU A 54 -13.02 5.36 3.22
CA GLU A 54 -12.52 6.72 3.02
C GLU A 54 -13.65 7.71 2.63
N PRO A 55 -13.70 8.32 1.41
CA PRO A 55 -14.75 9.28 1.09
C PRO A 55 -16.15 8.65 1.06
N ALA A 56 -16.25 7.32 0.93
CA ALA A 56 -17.51 6.59 0.93
C ALA A 56 -17.93 6.09 2.33
N ALA A 57 -17.15 6.39 3.39
CA ALA A 57 -17.46 5.91 4.74
C ALA A 57 -18.82 6.44 5.26
N GLY A 58 -19.18 7.69 4.92
CA GLY A 58 -20.46 8.29 5.30
C GLY A 58 -21.66 7.60 4.65
N ILE A 59 -21.64 7.43 3.32
CA ILE A 59 -22.73 6.76 2.58
C ILE A 59 -22.87 5.29 3.00
N ALA A 60 -21.78 4.60 3.29
CA ALA A 60 -21.84 3.24 3.82
C ALA A 60 -22.54 3.17 5.19
N GLY A 61 -22.26 4.13 6.08
CA GLY A 61 -22.97 4.25 7.36
C GLY A 61 -24.45 4.53 7.16
N MET A 62 -24.80 5.36 6.18
CA MET A 62 -26.18 5.66 5.81
C MET A 62 -26.92 4.43 5.29
N ILE A 63 -26.31 3.66 4.38
CA ILE A 63 -26.88 2.41 3.84
C ILE A 63 -27.13 1.40 4.97
N LYS A 64 -26.17 1.24 5.90
CA LYS A 64 -26.35 0.39 7.10
C LYS A 64 -27.60 0.79 7.89
N VAL A 65 -27.81 2.08 8.13
CA VAL A 65 -28.96 2.58 8.89
C VAL A 65 -30.27 2.35 8.14
N ILE A 66 -30.31 2.63 6.84
CA ILE A 66 -31.52 2.40 6.00
C ILE A 66 -31.89 0.91 6.03
N LEU A 67 -30.92 0.01 5.84
CA LEU A 67 -31.14 -1.44 5.91
C LEU A 67 -31.58 -1.87 7.32
N ALA A 68 -31.02 -1.28 8.38
CA ALA A 68 -31.42 -1.53 9.76
C ALA A 68 -32.89 -1.14 10.02
N MET A 69 -33.34 0.00 9.48
CA MET A 69 -34.75 0.43 9.55
C MET A 69 -35.66 -0.50 8.75
N GLN A 70 -35.31 -0.82 7.50
CA GLN A 70 -36.07 -1.73 6.64
C GLN A 70 -36.26 -3.12 7.27
N ASN A 71 -35.21 -3.65 7.88
CA ASN A 71 -35.23 -4.95 8.54
C ASN A 71 -35.69 -4.89 10.02
N ARG A 72 -35.98 -3.69 10.54
CA ARG A 72 -36.38 -3.44 11.93
C ARG A 72 -35.41 -4.07 12.94
N LYS A 73 -34.10 -4.06 12.63
CA LYS A 73 -33.04 -4.69 13.43
C LYS A 73 -31.83 -3.77 13.57
N LEU A 74 -31.24 -3.75 14.76
CA LEU A 74 -29.94 -3.13 15.01
C LEU A 74 -28.84 -4.17 14.71
N PRO A 75 -28.04 -4.00 13.65
CA PRO A 75 -26.97 -4.94 13.33
C PRO A 75 -25.84 -4.89 14.37
N GLY A 76 -25.39 -6.07 14.80
CA GLY A 76 -24.27 -6.21 15.73
C GLY A 76 -22.95 -5.72 15.14
N THR A 77 -22.03 -5.34 16.03
CA THR A 77 -20.68 -4.88 15.69
C THR A 77 -19.75 -6.09 15.69
N PRO A 78 -19.34 -6.61 14.52
CA PRO A 78 -18.45 -7.76 14.46
C PRO A 78 -17.09 -7.43 15.08
N HIS A 79 -16.41 -8.45 15.62
CA HIS A 79 -15.08 -8.36 16.25
C HIS A 79 -15.00 -7.49 17.52
N PHE A 80 -16.12 -7.02 18.06
CA PHE A 80 -16.15 -6.31 19.33
C PHE A 80 -16.09 -7.29 20.51
N GLN A 81 -15.01 -7.25 21.29
CA GLN A 81 -14.81 -8.07 22.49
C GLN A 81 -14.63 -7.24 23.76
N THR A 82 -13.90 -6.12 23.65
CA THR A 82 -13.56 -5.29 24.81
C THR A 82 -13.70 -3.83 24.42
N LEU A 83 -14.43 -3.06 25.23
CA LEU A 83 -14.57 -1.62 25.05
C LEU A 83 -13.22 -0.92 25.25
N ASN A 84 -12.92 0.05 24.41
CA ASN A 84 -11.72 0.88 24.59
C ASN A 84 -11.75 1.55 25.99
N PRO A 85 -10.71 1.40 26.83
CA PRO A 85 -10.70 1.92 28.20
C PRO A 85 -10.89 3.44 28.33
N TYR A 86 -10.60 4.20 27.26
CA TYR A 86 -10.82 5.64 27.23
C TYR A 86 -12.27 6.05 26.93
N ILE A 87 -13.13 5.11 26.53
CA ILE A 87 -14.56 5.35 26.29
C ILE A 87 -15.32 5.04 27.58
N LYS A 88 -15.94 6.07 28.17
CA LYS A 88 -16.76 5.94 29.38
C LYS A 88 -18.25 6.05 29.04
N LEU A 89 -18.93 4.91 28.98
CA LEU A 89 -20.37 4.82 28.71
C LEU A 89 -21.24 4.67 29.97
N HIS A 90 -20.63 4.46 31.14
CA HIS A 90 -21.37 4.41 32.40
C HIS A 90 -22.14 5.72 32.61
N ASP A 91 -23.39 5.61 33.05
CA ASP A 91 -24.29 6.75 33.30
C ASP A 91 -24.63 7.61 32.07
N THR A 92 -24.44 7.05 30.87
CA THR A 92 -24.87 7.66 29.60
C THR A 92 -26.02 6.86 28.97
N PRO A 93 -26.82 7.43 28.04
CA PRO A 93 -27.87 6.66 27.35
C PRO A 93 -27.31 5.65 26.34
N PHE A 94 -25.99 5.60 26.13
CA PHE A 94 -25.34 4.89 25.05
C PHE A 94 -24.87 3.49 25.45
N TYR A 95 -24.99 2.55 24.52
CA TYR A 95 -24.40 1.20 24.64
C TYR A 95 -23.86 0.76 23.28
N VAL A 96 -22.86 -0.13 23.26
CA VAL A 96 -22.38 -0.72 21.99
C VAL A 96 -23.33 -1.83 21.53
N VAL A 97 -23.74 -1.81 20.27
CA VAL A 97 -24.56 -2.90 19.69
C VAL A 97 -23.65 -4.11 19.42
N GLU A 98 -23.47 -4.98 20.41
CA GLU A 98 -22.59 -6.15 20.29
C GLU A 98 -23.16 -7.23 19.36
N LYS A 99 -24.42 -7.61 19.58
CA LYS A 99 -25.14 -8.62 18.80
C LYS A 99 -26.33 -8.00 18.07
N THR A 100 -26.64 -8.56 16.91
CA THR A 100 -27.84 -8.18 16.16
C THR A 100 -29.08 -8.45 17.01
N ARG A 101 -29.95 -7.45 17.11
CA ARG A 101 -31.17 -7.50 17.91
C ARG A 101 -32.31 -6.77 17.20
N ASP A 102 -33.54 -7.03 17.63
CA ASP A 102 -34.68 -6.28 17.13
C ASP A 102 -34.56 -4.80 17.53
N TRP A 103 -34.90 -3.93 16.58
CA TRP A 103 -34.93 -2.50 16.80
C TRP A 103 -36.37 -2.12 17.12
N GLU A 104 -36.74 -2.16 18.39
CA GLU A 104 -38.10 -1.79 18.80
C GLU A 104 -38.31 -0.28 18.72
N ARG A 105 -39.55 0.14 18.43
CA ARG A 105 -39.93 1.56 18.51
C ARG A 105 -39.99 1.96 19.98
N LEU A 106 -39.36 3.08 20.31
CA LEU A 106 -39.51 3.69 21.63
C LEU A 106 -40.96 4.21 21.79
N ARG A 107 -41.44 4.34 23.02
CA ARG A 107 -42.73 4.97 23.31
C ARG A 107 -42.51 6.39 23.81
N GLY A 108 -43.27 7.34 23.25
CA GLY A 108 -43.26 8.73 23.70
C GLY A 108 -44.01 8.91 25.02
N GLU A 109 -44.02 10.14 25.55
CA GLU A 109 -44.71 10.50 26.81
C GLU A 109 -46.21 10.20 26.79
N ASN A 110 -46.83 10.26 25.61
CA ASN A 110 -48.23 9.92 25.36
C ASN A 110 -48.48 8.41 25.13
N GLY A 111 -47.46 7.57 25.29
CA GLY A 111 -47.53 6.11 25.08
C GLY A 111 -47.50 5.66 23.62
N ASN A 112 -47.51 6.59 22.66
CA ASN A 112 -47.48 6.28 21.22
C ASN A 112 -46.08 5.86 20.76
N PRO A 113 -45.97 4.94 19.79
CA PRO A 113 -44.67 4.56 19.24
C PRO A 113 -44.04 5.74 18.49
N VAL A 114 -42.78 6.01 18.81
CA VAL A 114 -41.95 7.00 18.12
C VAL A 114 -41.23 6.32 16.97
N PRO A 115 -41.12 6.96 15.79
CA PRO A 115 -40.35 6.43 14.68
C PRO A 115 -38.91 6.10 15.08
N ARG A 116 -38.35 5.05 14.50
CA ARG A 116 -36.92 4.74 14.62
C ARG A 116 -36.11 5.89 14.05
N ARG A 117 -35.16 6.39 14.83
CA ARG A 117 -34.23 7.46 14.43
C ARG A 117 -32.80 7.03 14.66
N ALA A 118 -31.90 7.45 13.78
CA ALA A 118 -30.47 7.24 13.93
C ALA A 118 -29.69 8.48 13.50
N GLY A 119 -28.64 8.78 14.27
CA GLY A 119 -27.60 9.73 13.87
C GLY A 119 -26.47 9.00 13.17
N ILE A 120 -25.94 9.60 12.11
CA ILE A 120 -24.80 9.09 11.34
C ILE A 120 -23.74 10.19 11.36
N SER A 121 -22.58 9.88 11.93
CA SER A 121 -21.42 10.77 11.95
C SER A 121 -20.35 10.30 10.97
N SER A 122 -19.70 11.24 10.29
CA SER A 122 -18.53 10.98 9.44
C SER A 122 -17.53 12.12 9.56
N PHE A 123 -16.27 11.79 9.82
CA PHE A 123 -15.20 12.75 10.10
C PHE A 123 -14.05 12.53 9.12
N GLY A 124 -13.73 13.55 8.33
CA GLY A 124 -12.57 13.56 7.45
C GLY A 124 -11.30 13.92 8.22
N PHE A 125 -10.18 13.28 7.89
CA PHE A 125 -8.90 13.52 8.57
C PHE A 125 -8.44 14.99 8.53
N GLY A 126 -8.88 15.76 7.53
CA GLY A 126 -8.64 17.21 7.41
C GLY A 126 -9.50 18.08 8.33
N GLY A 127 -10.31 17.50 9.21
CA GLY A 127 -11.14 18.21 10.18
C GLY A 127 -12.58 18.52 9.73
N ALA A 128 -12.96 18.11 8.52
CA ALA A 128 -14.34 18.25 8.03
C ALA A 128 -15.26 17.22 8.71
N ASN A 129 -16.34 17.69 9.34
CA ASN A 129 -17.26 16.85 10.11
C ASN A 129 -18.66 16.93 9.51
N ALA A 130 -19.32 15.79 9.33
CA ALA A 130 -20.71 15.71 8.89
C ALA A 130 -21.53 14.84 9.85
N HIS A 131 -22.73 15.30 10.19
CA HIS A 131 -23.69 14.55 10.99
C HIS A 131 -25.09 14.64 10.37
N VAL A 132 -25.74 13.49 10.17
CA VAL A 132 -27.08 13.41 9.59
C VAL A 132 -27.99 12.62 10.51
N ILE A 133 -29.21 13.11 10.72
CA ILE A 133 -30.26 12.38 11.40
C ILE A 133 -31.20 11.79 10.36
N LEU A 134 -31.48 10.49 10.46
CA LEU A 134 -32.48 9.80 9.67
C LEU A 134 -33.63 9.32 10.55
N GLU A 135 -34.83 9.35 10.00
CA GLU A 135 -36.05 8.79 10.57
C GLU A 135 -36.63 7.75 9.60
N GLU A 136 -37.21 6.67 10.12
CA GLU A 136 -37.90 5.70 9.27
C GLU A 136 -39.12 6.31 8.58
N GLY A 137 -39.38 5.88 7.34
CA GLY A 137 -40.59 6.30 6.61
C GLY A 137 -41.88 5.74 7.22
N PRO A 138 -43.04 6.29 6.84
CA PRO A 138 -44.34 5.75 7.26
C PRO A 138 -44.45 4.28 6.82
N GLU A 139 -45.20 3.48 7.58
CA GLU A 139 -45.53 2.12 7.15
C GLU A 139 -46.33 2.20 5.85
N THR A 140 -45.74 1.69 4.76
CA THR A 140 -46.44 1.54 3.50
C THR A 140 -47.46 0.42 3.67
N SER A 141 -48.73 0.77 3.81
CA SER A 141 -49.82 -0.19 3.67
C SER A 141 -49.79 -0.71 2.24
N HIS A 142 -49.33 -1.95 2.07
CA HIS A 142 -49.49 -2.66 0.81
C HIS A 142 -50.98 -2.95 0.66
N HIS A 143 -51.71 -2.02 0.04
CA HIS A 143 -53.04 -2.32 -0.44
C HIS A 143 -52.87 -3.33 -1.56
N SER A 144 -53.12 -4.61 -1.26
CA SER A 144 -53.49 -5.57 -2.27
C SER A 144 -54.73 -5.01 -2.97
N VAL A 145 -54.55 -4.48 -4.17
CA VAL A 145 -55.69 -4.19 -5.03
C VAL A 145 -56.36 -5.55 -5.28
N PRO A 146 -57.67 -5.71 -5.00
CA PRO A 146 -58.33 -6.98 -5.24
C PRO A 146 -58.14 -7.40 -6.69
N ASP A 147 -57.62 -8.62 -6.89
CA ASP A 147 -57.53 -9.29 -8.19
C ASP A 147 -58.91 -9.27 -8.86
N SER A 148 -59.13 -8.28 -9.71
CA SER A 148 -60.35 -8.11 -10.47
C SER A 148 -59.97 -8.21 -11.94
N HIS A 149 -60.09 -9.44 -12.42
CA HIS A 149 -59.81 -9.99 -13.75
C HIS A 149 -58.36 -10.45 -14.01
N PRO A 150 -58.17 -11.60 -14.69
CA PRO A 150 -56.86 -12.03 -15.16
C PRO A 150 -56.32 -11.00 -16.15
N SER A 151 -55.47 -10.12 -15.67
CA SER A 151 -54.87 -9.06 -16.48
C SER A 151 -53.45 -9.46 -16.82
N LEU A 152 -53.09 -9.45 -18.10
CA LEU A 152 -51.71 -9.67 -18.50
C LEU A 152 -50.84 -8.51 -18.01
N HIS A 153 -49.76 -8.84 -17.30
CA HIS A 153 -48.73 -7.92 -16.88
C HIS A 153 -47.61 -7.91 -17.90
N LEU A 154 -47.17 -6.71 -18.29
CA LEU A 154 -46.11 -6.53 -19.28
C LEU A 154 -44.76 -6.34 -18.59
N ILE A 155 -43.96 -7.39 -18.57
CA ILE A 155 -42.61 -7.40 -18.00
C ILE A 155 -41.61 -7.01 -19.08
N LEU A 156 -40.83 -5.96 -18.81
CA LEU A 156 -39.91 -5.37 -19.78
C LEU A 156 -38.46 -5.54 -19.33
N LEU A 157 -37.62 -6.08 -20.20
CA LEU A 157 -36.17 -6.09 -20.03
C LEU A 157 -35.52 -5.44 -21.25
N SER A 158 -34.50 -4.63 -21.00
CA SER A 158 -33.69 -4.08 -22.09
C SER A 158 -32.22 -4.09 -21.74
N ALA A 159 -31.38 -4.27 -22.75
CA ALA A 159 -29.95 -4.27 -22.60
C ALA A 159 -29.23 -3.69 -23.83
N ARG A 160 -27.94 -3.40 -23.65
CA ARG A 160 -27.11 -2.83 -24.72
C ARG A 160 -26.92 -3.78 -25.90
N ASN A 161 -26.90 -5.09 -25.65
CA ASN A 161 -26.75 -6.14 -26.66
C ASN A 161 -27.51 -7.43 -26.25
N GLU A 162 -27.62 -8.39 -27.17
CA GLU A 162 -28.38 -9.63 -26.98
C GLU A 162 -27.81 -10.51 -25.87
N GLU A 163 -26.49 -10.54 -25.71
CA GLU A 163 -25.81 -11.29 -24.67
C GLU A 163 -26.17 -10.78 -23.27
N ARG A 164 -26.12 -9.45 -23.07
CA ARG A 164 -26.52 -8.80 -21.83
C ARG A 164 -28.01 -8.96 -21.55
N LEU A 165 -28.85 -8.96 -22.59
CA LEU A 165 -30.28 -9.23 -22.43
C LEU A 165 -30.54 -10.65 -21.93
N ARG A 166 -29.84 -11.66 -22.48
CA ARG A 166 -29.93 -13.05 -22.01
C ARG A 166 -29.44 -13.19 -20.57
N ALA A 167 -28.34 -12.53 -20.22
CA ALA A 167 -27.86 -12.50 -18.83
C ALA A 167 -28.89 -11.84 -17.89
N TYR A 168 -29.55 -10.76 -18.33
CA TYR A 168 -30.57 -10.09 -17.52
C TYR A 168 -31.81 -10.96 -17.32
N ALA A 169 -32.26 -11.66 -18.37
CA ALA A 169 -33.35 -12.61 -18.27
C ALA A 169 -33.02 -13.77 -17.30
N ALA A 170 -31.79 -14.26 -17.29
CA ALA A 170 -31.34 -15.28 -16.35
C ALA A 170 -31.35 -14.79 -14.89
N GLU A 171 -30.81 -13.60 -14.60
CA GLU A 171 -30.87 -13.03 -13.24
C GLU A 171 -32.31 -12.77 -12.77
N MET A 172 -33.19 -12.35 -13.68
CA MET A 172 -34.62 -12.16 -13.37
C MET A 172 -35.33 -13.49 -13.12
N LYS A 173 -34.96 -14.57 -13.83
CA LYS A 173 -35.48 -15.92 -13.59
C LYS A 173 -35.09 -16.38 -12.18
N ASP A 174 -33.81 -16.31 -11.85
CA ASP A 174 -33.30 -16.76 -10.55
C ASP A 174 -33.89 -15.95 -9.40
N PHE A 175 -34.10 -14.65 -9.59
CA PHE A 175 -34.83 -13.81 -8.64
C PHE A 175 -36.30 -14.24 -8.47
N SER A 176 -36.97 -14.57 -9.57
CA SER A 176 -38.36 -15.06 -9.56
C SER A 176 -38.48 -16.41 -8.83
N ASP A 177 -37.46 -17.27 -8.96
CA ASP A 177 -37.37 -18.54 -8.23
C ASP A 177 -37.21 -18.31 -6.71
N GLN A 178 -36.28 -17.43 -6.30
CA GLN A 178 -36.01 -17.16 -4.88
C GLN A 178 -37.21 -16.55 -4.14
N ILE A 179 -37.99 -15.72 -4.82
CA ILE A 179 -39.18 -15.09 -4.24
C ILE A 179 -40.27 -16.11 -3.95
N ALA A 180 -40.41 -17.14 -4.80
CA ALA A 180 -41.40 -18.20 -4.60
C ALA A 180 -41.08 -19.06 -3.36
N GLU A 181 -39.79 -19.16 -2.98
CA GLU A 181 -39.31 -20.00 -1.88
C GLU A 181 -39.23 -19.28 -0.53
N THR A 182 -39.24 -17.95 -0.50
CA THR A 182 -39.03 -17.17 0.72
C THR A 182 -40.37 -16.76 1.34
N GLU A 183 -40.58 -17.06 2.63
CA GLU A 183 -41.62 -16.43 3.45
C GLU A 183 -41.28 -14.95 3.69
N ASN A 184 -41.43 -14.11 2.65
CA ASN A 184 -41.18 -12.69 2.76
C ASN A 184 -42.34 -12.00 3.49
N PRO A 185 -42.07 -11.14 4.48
CA PRO A 185 -43.11 -10.39 5.20
C PRO A 185 -43.85 -9.37 4.32
N VAL A 186 -43.35 -9.09 3.11
CA VAL A 186 -44.03 -8.30 2.08
C VAL A 186 -44.33 -9.21 0.89
N PRO A 187 -45.62 -9.44 0.53
CA PRO A 187 -45.96 -10.26 -0.62
C PRO A 187 -45.47 -9.59 -1.91
N PHE A 188 -44.78 -10.39 -2.74
CA PHE A 188 -44.33 -9.94 -4.04
C PHE A 188 -45.52 -9.67 -4.97
N SER A 189 -45.49 -8.55 -5.68
CA SER A 189 -46.54 -8.15 -6.63
C SER A 189 -45.95 -8.04 -8.04
N LEU A 190 -46.48 -8.87 -8.95
CA LEU A 190 -46.13 -8.84 -10.36
C LEU A 190 -46.45 -7.48 -11.01
N GLU A 191 -47.49 -6.80 -10.52
CA GLU A 191 -47.86 -5.45 -10.93
C GLU A 191 -46.80 -4.40 -10.57
N ASN A 192 -46.29 -4.45 -9.34
CA ASN A 192 -45.22 -3.56 -8.89
C ASN A 192 -43.89 -3.88 -9.60
N MET A 193 -43.64 -5.15 -9.94
CA MET A 193 -42.51 -5.53 -10.80
C MET A 193 -42.65 -4.89 -12.19
N ALA A 194 -43.81 -5.07 -12.85
CA ALA A 194 -44.09 -4.47 -14.16
C ALA A 194 -43.92 -2.95 -14.11
N TYR A 195 -44.52 -2.29 -13.12
CA TYR A 195 -44.41 -0.84 -12.92
C TYR A 195 -42.96 -0.38 -12.73
N THR A 196 -42.17 -1.11 -11.94
CA THR A 196 -40.76 -0.80 -11.69
C THR A 196 -39.92 -0.94 -12.96
N LEU A 197 -40.10 -2.01 -13.72
CA LEU A 197 -39.36 -2.24 -14.96
C LEU A 197 -39.73 -1.24 -16.06
N GLN A 198 -41.00 -0.84 -16.11
CA GLN A 198 -41.51 0.11 -17.10
C GLN A 198 -41.11 1.57 -16.80
N THR A 199 -41.11 1.98 -15.52
CA THR A 199 -40.94 3.40 -15.13
C THR A 199 -39.63 3.70 -14.41
N GLY A 200 -38.89 2.67 -13.96
CA GLY A 200 -37.71 2.80 -13.11
C GLY A 200 -36.40 2.32 -13.75
N ARG A 201 -36.44 1.79 -14.98
CA ARG A 201 -35.26 1.29 -15.71
C ARG A 201 -35.03 2.08 -16.99
N GLU A 202 -33.76 2.27 -17.33
CA GLU A 202 -33.36 2.84 -18.62
C GLU A 202 -33.75 1.89 -19.76
N GLN A 203 -34.25 2.44 -20.86
CA GLN A 203 -34.67 1.66 -22.03
C GLN A 203 -33.56 1.59 -23.07
N MET A 204 -32.91 0.44 -23.20
CA MET A 204 -31.79 0.20 -24.10
C MET A 204 -32.21 -0.35 -25.47
N ALA A 205 -31.22 -0.60 -26.34
CA ALA A 205 -31.41 -0.92 -27.76
C ALA A 205 -31.94 -2.33 -28.01
N VAL A 206 -31.57 -3.34 -27.23
CA VAL A 206 -32.10 -4.71 -27.37
C VAL A 206 -33.16 -4.92 -26.30
N ARG A 207 -34.38 -5.21 -26.73
CA ARG A 207 -35.59 -5.17 -25.92
C ARG A 207 -36.29 -6.52 -25.92
N LEU A 208 -36.77 -6.92 -24.74
CA LEU A 208 -37.58 -8.10 -24.49
C LEU A 208 -38.82 -7.68 -23.70
N ALA A 209 -39.99 -8.01 -24.23
CA ALA A 209 -41.26 -7.79 -23.56
C ALA A 209 -41.99 -9.12 -23.40
N ILE A 210 -42.43 -9.42 -22.19
CA ILE A 210 -43.07 -10.68 -21.82
C ILE A 210 -44.42 -10.35 -21.20
N ALA A 211 -45.51 -10.83 -21.80
CA ALA A 211 -46.86 -10.67 -21.25
C ALA A 211 -47.30 -11.96 -20.54
N VAL A 212 -47.60 -11.85 -19.24
CA VAL A 212 -47.84 -12.98 -18.34
C VAL A 212 -48.95 -12.66 -17.34
N SER A 213 -49.74 -13.65 -16.92
CA SER A 213 -50.75 -13.47 -15.86
C SER A 213 -50.18 -13.63 -14.45
N ASP A 214 -49.13 -14.41 -14.29
CA ASP A 214 -48.59 -14.80 -12.99
C ASP A 214 -47.07 -15.05 -13.02
N ILE A 215 -46.52 -15.38 -11.85
CA ILE A 215 -45.09 -15.59 -11.65
C ILE A 215 -44.60 -16.90 -12.27
N ASP A 216 -45.44 -17.93 -12.36
CA ASP A 216 -45.06 -19.22 -12.92
C ASP A 216 -44.93 -19.13 -14.43
N GLU A 217 -45.86 -18.43 -15.09
CA GLU A 217 -45.71 -18.09 -16.51
C GLU A 217 -44.45 -17.27 -16.76
N LEU A 218 -44.14 -16.29 -15.91
CA LEU A 218 -42.92 -15.49 -16.05
C LEU A 218 -41.66 -16.37 -15.98
N LYS A 219 -41.60 -17.29 -15.02
CA LYS A 219 -40.49 -18.25 -14.86
C LYS A 219 -40.33 -19.14 -16.09
N ASP A 220 -41.43 -19.67 -16.61
CA ASP A 220 -41.40 -20.48 -17.84
C ASP A 220 -40.85 -19.67 -19.03
N ARG A 221 -41.42 -18.48 -19.28
CA ARG A 221 -41.00 -17.64 -20.43
C ARG A 221 -39.54 -17.24 -20.34
N LEU A 222 -39.05 -16.86 -19.16
CA LEU A 222 -37.64 -16.51 -18.95
C LEU A 222 -36.73 -17.73 -19.14
N THR A 223 -37.13 -18.91 -18.64
CA THR A 223 -36.37 -20.15 -18.79
C THR A 223 -36.20 -20.52 -20.26
N ARG A 224 -37.30 -20.54 -21.01
CA ARG A 224 -37.29 -20.86 -22.44
C ARG A 224 -36.48 -19.85 -23.26
N PHE A 225 -36.60 -18.56 -22.93
CA PHE A 225 -35.80 -17.50 -23.56
C PHE A 225 -34.30 -17.69 -23.32
N VAL A 226 -33.90 -18.04 -22.09
CA VAL A 226 -32.49 -18.30 -21.73
C VAL A 226 -31.97 -19.55 -22.45
N GLN A 227 -32.78 -20.59 -22.59
CA GLN A 227 -32.44 -21.82 -23.33
C GLN A 227 -32.34 -21.63 -24.85
N GLY A 228 -32.86 -20.51 -25.37
CA GLY A 228 -32.78 -20.17 -26.79
C GLY A 228 -33.91 -20.76 -27.62
N ASP A 229 -35.02 -21.12 -26.98
CA ASP A 229 -36.24 -21.54 -27.67
C ASP A 229 -36.71 -20.47 -28.64
N LYS A 230 -37.12 -20.92 -29.83
CA LYS A 230 -37.80 -20.08 -30.81
C LYS A 230 -39.32 -20.24 -30.61
N ASP A 231 -40.08 -19.20 -30.92
CA ASP A 231 -41.55 -19.22 -30.89
C ASP A 231 -42.15 -19.41 -29.49
N ILE A 232 -41.76 -18.52 -28.57
CA ILE A 232 -42.37 -18.41 -27.25
C ILE A 232 -43.58 -17.48 -27.36
N GLU A 233 -44.80 -17.99 -27.11
CA GLU A 233 -46.01 -17.17 -27.11
C GLU A 233 -45.89 -15.98 -26.15
N THR A 234 -46.60 -14.88 -26.41
CA THR A 234 -46.60 -13.66 -25.57
C THR A 234 -45.24 -13.05 -25.23
N LEU A 235 -44.17 -13.48 -25.90
CA LEU A 235 -42.82 -12.96 -25.80
C LEU A 235 -42.45 -12.24 -27.08
N TYR A 236 -41.98 -11.01 -26.94
CA TYR A 236 -41.63 -10.13 -28.04
C TYR A 236 -40.19 -9.68 -27.87
N GLN A 237 -39.38 -9.79 -28.92
CA GLN A 237 -37.99 -9.36 -28.91
C GLN A 237 -37.70 -8.44 -30.10
N GLY A 238 -36.89 -7.42 -29.89
CA GLY A 238 -36.51 -6.50 -30.96
C GLY A 238 -35.20 -5.76 -30.66
N LYS A 239 -34.60 -5.22 -31.73
CA LYS A 239 -33.43 -4.34 -31.65
C LYS A 239 -33.76 -3.01 -32.32
N VAL A 240 -33.73 -1.93 -31.54
CA VAL A 240 -33.96 -0.56 -32.02
C VAL A 240 -32.95 -0.24 -33.12
N GLY A 241 -33.45 0.29 -34.24
CA GLY A 241 -32.66 0.65 -35.43
C GLY A 241 -32.54 -0.43 -36.51
N ARG A 242 -32.82 -1.71 -36.21
CA ARG A 242 -32.77 -2.79 -37.23
C ARG A 242 -34.12 -2.99 -37.94
N ASN A 243 -35.23 -2.68 -37.27
CA ASN A 243 -36.60 -2.75 -37.79
C ASN A 243 -37.22 -1.35 -37.92
N LYS A 244 -36.82 -0.57 -38.93
CA LYS A 244 -37.58 0.64 -39.32
C LYS A 244 -38.94 0.30 -39.94
N ALA A 245 -39.10 -0.91 -40.48
CA ALA A 245 -40.34 -1.35 -41.14
C ALA A 245 -41.56 -1.44 -40.20
N GLY A 246 -41.35 -1.52 -38.87
CA GLY A 246 -42.44 -1.60 -37.89
C GLY A 246 -43.03 -0.23 -37.49
N LEU A 247 -42.45 0.87 -37.96
CA LEU A 247 -42.82 2.24 -37.62
C LEU A 247 -43.24 2.99 -38.88
N LEU A 248 -44.35 2.54 -39.47
CA LEU A 248 -44.96 3.16 -40.65
C LEU A 248 -45.67 4.49 -40.34
N ILE A 249 -45.83 4.81 -39.04
CA ILE A 249 -46.54 5.99 -38.55
C ILE A 249 -45.54 6.82 -37.72
N GLU A 250 -45.23 8.03 -38.19
CA GLU A 250 -44.35 8.98 -37.52
C GLU A 250 -45.17 10.14 -36.93
N GLY A 251 -44.66 10.79 -35.87
CA GLY A 251 -45.29 11.97 -35.27
C GLY A 251 -46.60 11.70 -34.52
N GLU A 252 -47.51 12.69 -34.53
CA GLU A 252 -48.72 12.74 -33.68
C GLU A 252 -49.67 11.54 -33.86
N GLU A 253 -49.75 10.98 -35.07
CA GLU A 253 -50.61 9.81 -35.35
C GLU A 253 -50.16 8.56 -34.57
N ARG A 254 -48.85 8.40 -34.38
CA ARG A 254 -48.27 7.31 -33.60
C ARG A 254 -48.60 7.47 -32.12
N ASP A 255 -48.48 8.69 -31.61
CA ASP A 255 -48.72 9.00 -30.20
C ASP A 255 -50.22 8.84 -29.86
N ALA A 256 -51.10 9.24 -30.78
CA ALA A 256 -52.54 8.99 -30.69
C ALA A 256 -52.86 7.48 -30.70
N TYR A 257 -52.18 6.72 -31.55
CA TYR A 257 -52.34 5.26 -31.59
C TYR A 257 -51.87 4.60 -30.29
N ILE A 258 -50.67 4.92 -29.80
CA ILE A 258 -50.14 4.43 -28.52
C ILE A 258 -51.08 4.80 -27.38
N SER A 259 -51.58 6.04 -27.33
CA SER A 259 -52.56 6.48 -26.33
C SER A 259 -53.86 5.67 -26.40
N SER A 260 -54.34 5.32 -27.59
CA SER A 260 -55.47 4.40 -27.74
C SER A 260 -55.15 2.98 -27.25
N LEU A 261 -53.93 2.48 -27.47
CA LEU A 261 -53.52 1.16 -27.00
C LEU A 261 -53.44 1.10 -25.46
N ILE A 262 -52.90 2.14 -24.83
CA ILE A 262 -52.85 2.31 -23.37
C ILE A 262 -54.27 2.31 -22.79
N ARG A 263 -55.17 3.15 -23.34
CA ARG A 263 -56.57 3.24 -22.88
C ARG A 263 -57.33 1.92 -23.01
N LYS A 264 -57.07 1.17 -24.09
CA LYS A 264 -57.66 -0.16 -24.33
C LYS A 264 -56.92 -1.29 -23.60
N LYS A 265 -55.85 -1.00 -22.84
CA LYS A 265 -54.95 -1.97 -22.20
C LYS A 265 -54.52 -3.09 -23.15
N ASN A 266 -54.21 -2.76 -24.41
CA ASN A 266 -53.80 -3.76 -25.40
C ASN A 266 -52.31 -4.11 -25.22
N ILE A 267 -52.03 -4.99 -24.26
CA ILE A 267 -50.68 -5.35 -23.83
C ILE A 267 -49.83 -5.92 -24.98
N GLY A 268 -50.37 -6.81 -25.80
CA GLY A 268 -49.63 -7.43 -26.90
C GLY A 268 -49.14 -6.41 -27.94
N LYS A 269 -50.00 -5.45 -28.34
CA LYS A 269 -49.59 -4.39 -29.27
C LYS A 269 -48.62 -3.39 -28.64
N LEU A 270 -48.80 -3.07 -27.36
CA LEU A 270 -47.85 -2.22 -26.63
C LEU A 270 -46.46 -2.87 -26.57
N ALA A 271 -46.40 -4.18 -26.32
CA ALA A 271 -45.17 -4.96 -26.35
C ALA A 271 -44.48 -4.88 -27.72
N GLN A 272 -45.21 -5.13 -28.81
CA GLN A 272 -44.72 -5.04 -30.18
C GLN A 272 -44.19 -3.65 -30.53
N MET A 273 -44.94 -2.59 -30.19
CA MET A 273 -44.52 -1.21 -30.41
C MET A 273 -43.23 -0.90 -29.67
N TRP A 274 -43.14 -1.28 -28.39
CA TRP A 274 -41.98 -1.01 -27.58
C TRP A 274 -40.72 -1.72 -28.06
N VAL A 275 -40.79 -3.02 -28.38
CA VAL A 275 -39.62 -3.76 -28.88
C VAL A 275 -39.18 -3.28 -30.27
N SER A 276 -40.09 -2.67 -31.02
CA SER A 276 -39.80 -2.00 -32.31
C SER A 276 -39.16 -0.62 -32.14
N GLY A 277 -38.99 -0.13 -30.91
CA GLY A 277 -38.34 1.15 -30.62
C GLY A 277 -39.29 2.30 -30.31
N ALA A 278 -40.55 2.03 -29.99
CA ALA A 278 -41.43 3.08 -29.47
C ALA A 278 -41.10 3.52 -28.06
N GLU A 279 -41.18 4.84 -27.88
CA GLU A 279 -41.23 5.48 -26.59
C GLU A 279 -42.70 5.45 -26.14
N ILE A 280 -42.92 4.92 -24.94
CA ILE A 280 -44.26 4.75 -24.37
C ILE A 280 -44.20 5.34 -22.97
N ASP A 281 -45.10 6.27 -22.67
CA ASP A 281 -45.27 6.77 -21.31
C ASP A 281 -46.08 5.77 -20.49
N TRP A 282 -45.39 4.81 -19.89
CA TRP A 282 -45.97 3.74 -19.10
C TRP A 282 -46.77 4.23 -17.89
N ARG A 283 -46.53 5.46 -17.39
CA ARG A 283 -47.27 6.04 -16.26
C ARG A 283 -48.76 6.14 -16.55
N LEU A 284 -49.13 6.29 -17.82
CA LEU A 284 -50.52 6.37 -18.26
C LEU A 284 -51.27 5.03 -18.12
N LEU A 285 -50.59 3.90 -17.93
CA LEU A 285 -51.24 2.61 -17.59
C LEU A 285 -51.68 2.54 -16.12
N TYR A 286 -51.16 3.40 -15.24
CA TYR A 286 -51.27 3.31 -13.78
C TYR A 286 -51.88 4.58 -13.18
N SER A 287 -53.05 4.99 -13.67
CA SER A 287 -53.71 6.24 -13.27
C SER A 287 -54.32 6.24 -11.86
N ASP A 288 -54.32 5.11 -11.16
CA ASP A 288 -54.90 4.92 -9.83
C ASP A 288 -53.93 5.28 -8.68
N GLY A 289 -52.65 5.50 -8.97
CA GLY A 289 -51.64 5.90 -8.00
C GLY A 289 -51.29 4.84 -6.96
N THR A 290 -51.70 3.58 -7.18
CA THR A 290 -51.56 2.50 -6.18
C THR A 290 -50.22 1.77 -6.26
N ARG A 291 -49.43 1.99 -7.32
CA ARG A 291 -48.21 1.24 -7.60
C ARG A 291 -46.99 1.82 -6.92
N THR A 292 -46.17 0.94 -6.35
CA THR A 292 -44.91 1.31 -5.70
C THR A 292 -43.74 0.64 -6.41
N ARG A 293 -42.58 1.31 -6.38
CA ARG A 293 -41.34 0.73 -6.91
C ARG A 293 -40.80 -0.30 -5.94
N VAL A 294 -40.36 -1.44 -6.47
CA VAL A 294 -39.77 -2.54 -5.69
C VAL A 294 -38.31 -2.75 -6.07
N SER A 295 -37.52 -3.30 -5.14
CA SER A 295 -36.16 -3.71 -5.42
C SER A 295 -36.16 -4.93 -6.33
N LEU A 296 -35.55 -4.80 -7.51
CA LEU A 296 -35.38 -5.86 -8.50
C LEU A 296 -33.89 -6.00 -8.86
N PRO A 297 -33.46 -7.13 -9.43
CA PRO A 297 -32.09 -7.32 -9.92
C PRO A 297 -31.58 -6.13 -10.71
N THR A 298 -30.35 -5.72 -10.42
CA THR A 298 -29.67 -4.61 -11.10
C THR A 298 -29.30 -5.01 -12.53
N TYR A 299 -28.95 -4.04 -13.38
CA TYR A 299 -28.49 -4.35 -14.73
C TYR A 299 -27.18 -5.18 -14.70
N PRO A 300 -27.10 -6.32 -15.41
CA PRO A 300 -25.93 -7.19 -15.40
C PRO A 300 -24.85 -6.64 -16.33
N PHE A 301 -24.12 -5.61 -15.86
CA PHE A 301 -23.01 -5.03 -16.60
C PHE A 301 -22.03 -6.12 -17.06
N ALA A 302 -21.54 -5.98 -18.29
CA ALA A 302 -20.51 -6.87 -18.82
C ALA A 302 -19.28 -6.76 -17.92
N ARG A 303 -18.75 -7.89 -17.45
CA ARG A 303 -17.55 -7.94 -16.61
C ARG A 303 -16.28 -7.91 -17.48
N GLU A 304 -16.27 -7.00 -18.42
CA GLU A 304 -15.12 -6.74 -19.26
C GLU A 304 -14.07 -5.98 -18.43
N ARG A 305 -12.82 -6.43 -18.50
CA ARG A 305 -11.72 -5.82 -17.76
C ARG A 305 -11.25 -4.57 -18.52
N TYR A 306 -11.69 -3.41 -18.05
CA TYR A 306 -11.17 -2.12 -18.47
C TYR A 306 -10.18 -1.63 -17.42
N TRP A 307 -8.88 -1.88 -17.65
CA TRP A 307 -7.81 -1.45 -16.75
C TRP A 307 -6.71 -0.79 -17.56
N ILE A 308 -6.24 0.37 -17.12
CA ILE A 308 -5.03 0.96 -17.70
C ILE A 308 -3.86 0.14 -17.19
N GLU A 309 -3.39 -0.80 -18.00
CA GLU A 309 -2.18 -1.56 -17.73
C GLU A 309 -0.98 -0.65 -17.99
N THR A 310 -0.59 0.12 -16.97
CA THR A 310 0.74 0.72 -16.93
C THR A 310 1.74 -0.43 -16.94
N LYS A 311 2.38 -0.69 -18.08
CA LYS A 311 3.49 -1.64 -18.20
C LYS A 311 4.55 -1.24 -17.16
N GLY A 312 4.59 -1.96 -16.04
CA GLY A 312 5.42 -1.63 -14.89
C GLY A 312 4.89 -2.04 -13.50
N ARG A 313 3.63 -2.52 -13.37
CA ARG A 313 3.13 -3.07 -12.09
C ARG A 313 2.36 -4.36 -12.29
N GLN A 314 3.08 -5.49 -12.23
CA GLN A 314 2.45 -6.79 -12.01
C GLN A 314 2.13 -6.90 -10.52
N HIS A 315 0.84 -6.73 -10.17
CA HIS A 315 0.35 -6.94 -8.81
C HIS A 315 0.47 -8.43 -8.45
N ALA A 316 1.42 -8.77 -7.58
CA ALA A 316 1.43 -10.03 -6.86
C ALA A 316 0.71 -9.85 -5.50
N LYS A 317 0.02 -10.90 -5.06
CA LYS A 317 -0.86 -10.90 -3.90
C LYS A 317 -0.13 -10.62 -2.57
N SER A 318 -0.81 -9.86 -1.70
CA SER A 318 -0.76 -9.87 -0.22
C SER A 318 0.35 -9.09 0.52
N GLY A 319 -0.08 -8.12 1.36
CA GLY A 319 0.41 -8.02 2.74
C GLY A 319 1.59 -7.10 3.07
N ASN A 320 2.31 -6.57 2.11
CA ASN A 320 3.34 -5.54 2.34
C ASN A 320 3.32 -4.59 1.15
N ALA A 321 3.42 -3.28 1.37
CA ALA A 321 3.67 -2.32 0.30
C ALA A 321 4.80 -2.86 -0.59
N GLU A 322 4.56 -3.01 -1.91
CA GLU A 322 5.53 -3.56 -2.87
C GLU A 322 6.82 -2.73 -2.84
N ARG A 323 7.76 -3.14 -1.97
CA ARG A 323 9.14 -2.68 -2.01
C ARG A 323 9.73 -3.19 -3.32
N LEU A 324 10.32 -2.31 -4.12
CA LEU A 324 10.95 -2.68 -5.40
C LEU A 324 12.12 -3.66 -5.20
N HIS A 325 12.77 -3.58 -4.05
CA HIS A 325 13.89 -4.41 -3.62
C HIS A 325 14.00 -4.33 -2.09
N PRO A 326 14.57 -5.31 -1.36
CA PRO A 326 14.74 -5.21 0.10
C PRO A 326 15.39 -3.91 0.57
N LEU A 327 16.31 -3.34 -0.21
CA LEU A 327 16.96 -2.04 0.03
C LEU A 327 16.45 -0.87 -0.81
N ILE A 328 15.33 -1.02 -1.53
CA ILE A 328 14.66 0.07 -2.25
C ILE A 328 13.15 -0.06 -2.06
N ASP A 329 12.57 0.85 -1.29
CA ASP A 329 11.13 0.83 -1.05
C ASP A 329 10.34 1.40 -2.24
N GLY A 330 10.93 2.35 -2.99
CA GLY A 330 10.28 2.94 -4.16
C GLY A 330 11.09 4.04 -4.82
N MET A 331 10.51 4.68 -5.82
CA MET A 331 11.04 5.91 -6.44
C MET A 331 10.48 7.16 -5.74
N ALA A 332 11.24 8.25 -5.78
CA ALA A 332 10.83 9.59 -5.33
C ALA A 332 10.75 10.54 -6.55
N PRO A 333 9.59 10.64 -7.24
CA PRO A 333 9.47 11.40 -8.48
C PRO A 333 9.75 12.90 -8.33
N ASP A 334 9.29 13.52 -7.23
CA ASP A 334 9.49 14.94 -7.00
C ASP A 334 10.97 15.28 -6.83
N LEU A 335 11.72 14.44 -6.11
CA LEU A 335 13.17 14.58 -5.97
C LEU A 335 13.91 14.24 -7.26
N SER A 336 13.40 13.29 -8.05
CA SER A 336 13.96 12.94 -9.36
C SER A 336 13.90 14.14 -10.31
N LEU A 337 12.75 14.81 -10.37
CA LEU A 337 12.58 16.03 -11.16
C LEU A 337 13.47 17.17 -10.66
N ALA A 338 13.52 17.39 -9.35
CA ALA A 338 14.29 18.49 -8.76
C ALA A 338 15.81 18.33 -8.90
N ARG A 339 16.33 17.09 -8.87
CA ARG A 339 17.78 16.81 -8.83
C ARG A 339 18.39 16.44 -10.17
N GLY A 340 17.58 16.32 -11.23
CA GLY A 340 18.04 15.97 -12.57
C GLY A 340 18.63 14.56 -12.63
N GLY A 341 17.79 13.55 -12.44
CA GLY A 341 18.16 12.13 -12.46
C GLY A 341 17.01 11.27 -11.93
N VAL A 342 17.31 10.02 -11.60
CA VAL A 342 16.35 9.10 -10.97
C VAL A 342 16.72 8.94 -9.50
N VAL A 343 15.77 9.24 -8.61
CA VAL A 343 15.94 9.10 -7.16
C VAL A 343 15.08 7.94 -6.67
N PHE A 344 15.73 6.96 -6.07
CA PHE A 344 15.09 5.91 -5.27
C PHE A 344 15.16 6.25 -3.79
N GLN A 345 14.28 5.66 -2.99
CA GLN A 345 14.22 5.87 -1.55
C GLN A 345 14.16 4.57 -0.77
N LYS A 346 14.79 4.58 0.41
CA LYS A 346 14.75 3.51 1.39
C LYS A 346 14.55 4.09 2.79
N GLN A 347 13.54 3.60 3.51
CA GLN A 347 13.40 3.82 4.95
C GLN A 347 14.20 2.74 5.68
N LEU A 348 15.18 3.17 6.45
CA LEU A 348 15.95 2.33 7.37
C LEU A 348 15.47 2.54 8.79
N LYS A 349 15.35 1.46 9.55
CA LYS A 349 15.09 1.48 10.98
C LYS A 349 16.29 0.97 11.75
N GLN A 350 16.48 1.47 12.97
CA GLN A 350 17.53 0.97 13.86
C GLN A 350 17.38 -0.54 14.15
N SER A 351 16.15 -1.05 14.14
CA SER A 351 15.84 -2.48 14.35
C SER A 351 16.08 -3.36 13.13
N ASP A 352 16.38 -2.79 11.95
CA ASP A 352 16.63 -3.59 10.77
C ASP A 352 17.96 -4.34 10.95
N PRO A 353 18.04 -5.67 10.68
CA PRO A 353 19.26 -6.47 10.87
C PRO A 353 20.49 -5.88 10.20
N ILE A 354 20.32 -5.25 9.03
CA ILE A 354 21.39 -4.57 8.29
C ILE A 354 22.06 -3.41 9.06
N LEU A 355 21.43 -2.91 10.12
CA LEU A 355 21.91 -1.87 11.01
C LEU A 355 22.14 -2.37 12.44
N SER A 356 21.18 -3.11 13.01
CA SER A 356 21.25 -3.56 14.41
C SER A 356 22.45 -4.47 14.66
N ASP A 357 22.81 -5.25 13.64
CA ASP A 357 23.86 -6.27 13.69
C ASP A 357 25.18 -5.77 13.10
N HIS A 358 25.28 -4.51 12.71
CA HIS A 358 26.53 -3.90 12.25
C HIS A 358 26.82 -2.64 13.06
N ARG A 359 27.59 -2.80 14.15
CA ARG A 359 27.85 -1.73 15.11
C ARG A 359 29.34 -1.37 15.18
N ILE A 360 29.63 -0.08 15.11
CA ILE A 360 30.97 0.49 15.27
C ILE A 360 30.97 1.39 16.51
N HIS A 361 31.76 1.04 17.52
CA HIS A 361 31.76 1.65 18.85
C HIS A 361 30.32 1.84 19.39
N ASP A 362 29.57 0.73 19.40
CA ASP A 362 28.15 0.60 19.80
C ASP A 362 27.11 1.38 18.97
N ARG A 363 27.53 2.12 17.94
CA ARG A 363 26.61 2.83 17.05
C ARG A 363 26.22 1.95 15.85
N PRO A 364 24.92 1.83 15.52
CA PRO A 364 24.48 1.11 14.33
C PRO A 364 24.88 1.90 13.08
N VAL A 365 25.69 1.28 12.23
CA VAL A 365 26.25 1.90 11.02
C VAL A 365 25.85 1.04 9.83
N LEU A 366 25.31 1.65 8.78
CA LEU A 366 25.03 0.91 7.54
C LEU A 366 26.38 0.45 6.93
N PRO A 367 26.60 -0.84 6.65
CA PRO A 367 27.87 -1.34 6.13
C PRO A 367 28.10 -0.92 4.69
N GLY A 368 29.36 -0.76 4.29
CA GLY A 368 29.78 -0.40 2.94
C GLY A 368 29.17 -1.32 1.86
N ALA A 369 29.06 -2.61 2.16
CA ALA A 369 28.41 -3.62 1.33
C ALA A 369 26.97 -3.27 0.93
N ALA A 370 26.18 -2.69 1.85
CA ALA A 370 24.78 -2.34 1.59
C ALA A 370 24.66 -1.21 0.55
N TYR A 371 25.60 -0.27 0.53
CA TYR A 371 25.63 0.82 -0.45
C TYR A 371 25.85 0.29 -1.87
N LEU A 372 26.73 -0.71 -2.02
CA LEU A 372 27.00 -1.34 -3.31
C LEU A 372 25.73 -1.98 -3.86
N GLU A 373 25.02 -2.74 -3.02
CA GLU A 373 23.76 -3.38 -3.43
C GLU A 373 22.65 -2.37 -3.73
N MET A 374 22.54 -1.30 -2.94
CA MET A 374 21.62 -0.19 -3.23
C MET A 374 21.87 0.41 -4.62
N ILE A 375 23.15 0.60 -4.99
CA ILE A 375 23.53 1.14 -6.30
C ILE A 375 23.26 0.11 -7.40
N TYR A 376 23.61 -1.16 -7.21
CA TYR A 376 23.35 -2.23 -8.17
C TYR A 376 21.85 -2.37 -8.46
N ALA A 377 21.04 -2.50 -7.41
CA ALA A 377 19.59 -2.62 -7.53
C ALA A 377 18.97 -1.39 -8.22
N ALA A 378 19.35 -0.17 -7.80
CA ALA A 378 18.84 1.06 -8.41
C ALA A 378 19.20 1.18 -9.89
N THR A 379 20.44 0.81 -10.24
CA THR A 379 20.93 0.86 -11.62
C THR A 379 20.23 -0.15 -12.51
N GLY A 380 20.06 -1.39 -12.02
CA GLY A 380 19.34 -2.45 -12.73
C GLY A 380 17.86 -2.11 -13.00
N MET A 381 17.25 -1.23 -12.20
CA MET A 381 15.89 -0.74 -12.44
C MET A 381 15.80 0.33 -13.53
N ILE A 382 16.90 1.05 -13.80
CA ILE A 382 16.95 2.13 -14.81
C ILE A 382 17.44 1.59 -16.16
N ARG A 383 18.41 0.67 -16.14
CA ARG A 383 19.08 0.17 -17.34
C ARG A 383 18.49 -1.15 -17.81
N LYS A 384 18.39 -1.29 -19.14
CA LYS A 384 18.08 -2.57 -19.80
C LYS A 384 19.28 -3.52 -19.83
N GLU A 385 20.50 -2.96 -19.79
CA GLU A 385 21.75 -3.71 -19.76
C GLU A 385 22.00 -4.24 -18.35
N THR A 386 22.26 -5.54 -18.23
CA THR A 386 22.55 -6.19 -16.95
C THR A 386 24.04 -6.29 -16.63
N CYS A 387 24.92 -5.92 -17.57
CA CYS A 387 26.37 -6.00 -17.42
C CYS A 387 26.97 -4.60 -17.26
N PHE A 388 27.29 -4.25 -16.01
CA PHE A 388 27.97 -3.02 -15.66
C PHE A 388 28.81 -3.23 -14.40
N ARG A 389 29.75 -2.33 -14.17
CA ARG A 389 30.56 -2.29 -12.94
C ARG A 389 30.41 -0.97 -12.23
N ILE A 390 30.45 -1.01 -10.90
CA ILE A 390 30.59 0.19 -10.08
C ILE A 390 32.07 0.56 -10.09
N SER A 391 32.40 1.79 -10.44
CA SER A 391 33.77 2.32 -10.46
C SER A 391 33.90 3.53 -9.54
N ARG A 392 35.10 3.72 -8.97
CA ARG A 392 35.47 4.89 -8.14
C ARG A 392 34.47 5.16 -7.02
N MET A 393 34.05 4.10 -6.33
CA MET A 393 33.13 4.23 -5.20
C MET A 393 33.90 4.71 -3.97
N VAL A 394 33.38 5.77 -3.33
CA VAL A 394 33.94 6.36 -2.11
C VAL A 394 32.84 6.46 -1.08
N TRP A 395 33.09 5.92 0.12
CA TRP A 395 32.25 6.11 1.31
C TRP A 395 32.79 7.33 2.09
N HIS A 396 32.11 8.47 1.95
CA HIS A 396 32.54 9.75 2.54
C HIS A 396 32.35 9.78 4.04
N GLN A 397 31.21 9.27 4.51
CA GLN A 397 30.85 9.30 5.92
C GLN A 397 29.83 8.20 6.25
N PRO A 398 29.92 7.58 7.43
CA PRO A 398 29.02 6.50 7.83
C PRO A 398 27.58 7.00 7.97
N LEU A 399 26.63 6.22 7.45
CA LEU A 399 25.21 6.44 7.71
C LEU A 399 24.84 5.77 9.03
N VAL A 400 24.60 6.60 10.04
CA VAL A 400 24.06 6.22 11.34
C VAL A 400 22.59 6.64 11.45
N THR A 401 21.79 5.87 12.18
CA THR A 401 20.42 6.24 12.55
C THR A 401 20.18 6.00 14.02
N THR A 402 19.75 7.05 14.72
CA THR A 402 19.22 7.00 16.09
C THR A 402 17.71 7.23 16.11
N ASP A 403 17.12 7.60 14.97
CA ASP A 403 15.70 7.81 14.80
C ASP A 403 14.96 6.49 14.56
N ASP A 404 13.66 6.47 14.88
CA ASP A 404 12.77 5.35 14.59
C ASP A 404 12.81 4.95 13.10
N LYS A 405 12.99 5.94 12.22
CA LYS A 405 13.13 5.77 10.77
C LYS A 405 14.01 6.87 10.18
N LYS A 406 14.94 6.49 9.30
CA LYS A 406 15.74 7.41 8.49
C LYS A 406 15.55 7.11 7.01
N THR A 407 15.24 8.15 6.23
CA THR A 407 15.06 8.02 4.77
C THR A 407 16.39 8.27 4.07
N VAL A 408 16.77 7.30 3.25
CA VAL A 408 17.97 7.31 2.40
C VAL A 408 17.52 7.44 0.95
N HIS A 409 18.18 8.31 0.20
CA HIS A 409 17.97 8.55 -1.21
C HIS A 409 19.14 8.03 -2.02
N ILE A 410 18.84 7.23 -3.05
CA ILE A 410 19.81 6.73 -4.02
C ILE A 410 19.58 7.49 -5.33
N LEU A 411 20.48 8.41 -5.66
CA LEU A 411 20.42 9.22 -6.87
C LEU A 411 21.31 8.61 -7.95
N ILE A 412 20.72 8.29 -9.10
CA ILE A 412 21.43 7.92 -10.32
C ILE A 412 21.18 9.00 -11.37
N ARG A 413 22.24 9.58 -11.92
CA ARG A 413 22.13 10.64 -12.94
C ARG A 413 23.20 10.51 -14.01
N GLU A 414 22.93 11.05 -15.18
CA GLU A 414 23.92 11.14 -16.25
C GLU A 414 25.05 12.10 -15.88
N LYS A 415 26.28 11.71 -16.20
CA LYS A 415 27.51 12.49 -16.03
C LYS A 415 28.39 12.25 -17.25
N GLY A 416 28.10 12.97 -18.35
CA GLY A 416 28.76 12.76 -19.63
C GLY A 416 28.36 11.43 -20.26
N ASP A 417 29.32 10.57 -20.54
CA ASP A 417 29.14 9.21 -21.10
C ASP A 417 28.87 8.13 -20.04
N ARG A 418 28.89 8.50 -18.76
CA ARG A 418 28.72 7.59 -17.61
C ARG A 418 27.49 7.96 -16.78
N LEU A 419 27.08 7.07 -15.90
CA LEU A 419 26.13 7.40 -14.83
C LEU A 419 26.89 7.66 -13.53
N GLY A 420 26.63 8.78 -12.89
CA GLY A 420 27.04 9.03 -11.51
C GLY A 420 26.00 8.48 -10.53
N CYS A 421 26.45 7.84 -9.45
CA CYS A 421 25.60 7.40 -8.36
C CYS A 421 25.97 8.11 -7.05
N GLN A 422 24.96 8.44 -6.25
CA GLN A 422 25.13 9.05 -4.93
C GLN A 422 24.13 8.45 -3.94
N ILE A 423 24.56 8.22 -2.71
CA ILE A 423 23.69 7.84 -1.59
C ILE A 423 23.67 9.00 -0.60
N GLN A 424 22.48 9.51 -0.32
CA GLN A 424 22.24 10.72 0.46
C GLN A 424 21.18 10.49 1.53
N ALA A 425 21.28 11.19 2.64
CA ALA A 425 20.22 11.26 3.65
C ALA A 425 20.06 12.71 4.12
N TYR A 426 18.90 13.03 4.69
CA TYR A 426 18.68 14.32 5.33
C TYR A 426 19.09 14.25 6.81
N ASP A 427 19.68 15.34 7.29
CA ASP A 427 19.90 15.62 8.71
C ASP A 427 19.34 17.03 8.99
N GLY A 428 18.14 17.07 9.58
CA GLY A 428 17.28 18.24 9.54
C GLY A 428 17.02 18.68 8.08
N ASP A 429 17.35 19.93 7.77
CA ASP A 429 17.21 20.50 6.42
C ASP A 429 18.44 20.29 5.52
N GLN A 430 19.55 19.75 6.07
CA GLN A 430 20.79 19.56 5.33
C GLN A 430 20.82 18.20 4.63
N VAL A 431 21.20 18.20 3.35
CA VAL A 431 21.46 16.96 2.60
C VAL A 431 22.91 16.52 2.84
N ILE A 432 23.07 15.33 3.40
CA ILE A 432 24.36 14.69 3.66
C ILE A 432 24.61 13.64 2.57
N THR A 433 25.75 13.71 1.88
CA THR A 433 26.18 12.69 0.92
C THR A 433 27.08 11.67 1.63
N HIS A 434 26.61 10.42 1.71
CA HIS A 434 27.30 9.32 2.38
C HIS A 434 28.24 8.56 1.45
N ALA A 435 27.85 8.40 0.19
CA ALA A 435 28.70 7.73 -0.79
C ALA A 435 28.50 8.27 -2.21
N THR A 436 29.54 8.15 -3.03
CA THR A 436 29.51 8.51 -4.45
C THR A 436 30.27 7.50 -5.28
N GLY A 437 29.83 7.25 -6.50
CA GLY A 437 30.56 6.43 -7.47
C GLY A 437 30.14 6.72 -8.90
N GLU A 438 30.70 5.94 -9.82
CA GLU A 438 30.37 5.95 -11.24
C GLU A 438 29.94 4.55 -11.67
N ILE A 439 29.00 4.45 -12.60
CA ILE A 439 28.60 3.20 -13.22
C ILE A 439 29.10 3.23 -14.66
N VAL A 440 29.82 2.17 -15.03
CA VAL A 440 30.44 2.02 -16.35
C VAL A 440 29.84 0.76 -16.98
N SER A 441 29.28 0.89 -18.19
CA SER A 441 28.86 -0.27 -18.99
C SER A 441 30.07 -1.17 -19.22
N ASP A 442 29.86 -2.47 -19.08
CA ASP A 442 30.86 -3.46 -19.47
C ASP A 442 30.33 -4.27 -20.65
N HIS A 443 31.10 -4.28 -21.73
CA HIS A 443 30.73 -4.98 -22.97
C HIS A 443 31.70 -6.13 -23.29
N GLU A 444 32.80 -6.26 -22.55
CA GLU A 444 33.76 -7.33 -22.73
C GLU A 444 33.48 -8.46 -21.72
N LYS A 445 33.52 -9.70 -22.20
CA LYS A 445 33.41 -10.86 -21.32
C LYS A 445 34.73 -11.10 -20.62
N THR A 446 34.77 -10.81 -19.32
CA THR A 446 35.89 -11.20 -18.47
C THR A 446 36.07 -12.73 -18.47
N PRO A 447 37.30 -13.24 -18.71
CA PRO A 447 37.55 -14.67 -18.67
C PRO A 447 37.22 -15.28 -17.31
N GLU A 448 36.74 -16.53 -17.32
CA GLU A 448 36.54 -17.30 -16.09
C GLU A 448 37.87 -17.44 -15.34
N GLN A 449 37.84 -17.13 -14.04
CA GLN A 449 38.98 -17.27 -13.14
C GLN A 449 38.61 -18.19 -11.99
N ARG A 450 39.60 -18.95 -11.51
CA ARG A 450 39.44 -19.84 -10.36
C ARG A 450 40.49 -19.55 -9.30
N ILE A 451 40.05 -19.52 -8.05
CA ILE A 451 40.90 -19.37 -6.86
C ILE A 451 41.49 -20.74 -6.51
N PRO A 452 42.82 -20.88 -6.36
CA PRO A 452 43.46 -22.14 -6.00
C PRO A 452 43.34 -22.40 -4.48
N ILE A 453 42.13 -22.71 -4.02
CA ILE A 453 41.73 -22.84 -2.60
C ILE A 453 42.73 -23.66 -1.78
N GLU A 454 43.04 -24.89 -2.21
CA GLU A 454 43.89 -25.81 -1.44
C GLU A 454 45.36 -25.37 -1.40
N ALA A 455 45.84 -24.71 -2.46
CA ALA A 455 47.20 -24.17 -2.47
C ALA A 455 47.35 -23.01 -1.48
N ILE A 456 46.34 -22.13 -1.41
CA ILE A 456 46.33 -21.00 -0.48
C ILE A 456 46.21 -21.50 0.97
N LYS A 457 45.35 -22.49 1.24
CA LYS A 457 45.26 -23.13 2.57
C LYS A 457 46.61 -23.72 3.00
N ALA A 458 47.31 -24.40 2.09
CA ALA A 458 48.62 -24.98 2.38
C ALA A 458 49.72 -23.93 2.61
N GLY A 459 49.60 -22.74 2.01
CA GLY A 459 50.53 -21.61 2.17
C GLY A 459 50.21 -20.67 3.34
N ALA A 460 49.16 -20.94 4.11
CA ALA A 460 48.75 -20.08 5.22
C ALA A 460 49.67 -20.23 6.42
N SER A 461 50.10 -19.11 7.00
CA SER A 461 50.88 -19.07 8.24
C SER A 461 50.01 -18.94 9.49
N CYS A 462 48.74 -18.56 9.33
CA CYS A 462 47.76 -18.51 10.41
C CYS A 462 46.39 -19.00 9.96
N GLU A 463 45.66 -19.56 10.91
CA GLU A 463 44.26 -19.94 10.77
C GLU A 463 43.45 -19.29 11.89
N ILE A 464 42.32 -18.68 11.54
CA ILE A 464 41.45 -17.99 12.49
C ILE A 464 40.06 -18.61 12.40
N ASP A 465 39.63 -19.25 13.48
CA ASP A 465 38.27 -19.77 13.61
C ASP A 465 37.26 -18.63 13.85
N ARG A 466 35.99 -18.88 13.52
CA ARG A 466 34.86 -17.97 13.74
C ARG A 466 34.86 -17.28 15.12
N LYS A 467 35.05 -18.04 16.20
CA LYS A 467 34.90 -17.52 17.57
C LYS A 467 36.03 -16.57 17.91
N THR A 468 37.25 -16.91 17.49
CA THR A 468 38.43 -16.05 17.65
C THR A 468 38.30 -14.78 16.82
N LEU A 469 37.82 -14.91 15.58
CA LEU A 469 37.59 -13.79 14.66
C LEU A 469 36.62 -12.74 15.22
N TYR A 470 35.37 -13.12 15.55
CA TYR A 470 34.37 -12.13 15.98
C TYR A 470 34.66 -11.55 17.36
N ARG A 471 35.36 -12.29 18.24
CA ARG A 471 35.90 -11.74 19.48
C ARG A 471 36.98 -10.70 19.19
N GLY A 472 37.81 -10.91 18.17
CA GLY A 472 38.80 -9.94 17.70
C GLY A 472 38.15 -8.65 17.23
N PHE A 473 37.14 -8.73 16.36
CA PHE A 473 36.38 -7.55 15.92
C PHE A 473 35.76 -6.79 17.10
N GLN A 474 35.13 -7.50 18.04
CA GLN A 474 34.53 -6.87 19.22
C GLN A 474 35.54 -6.08 20.06
N LYS A 475 36.77 -6.60 20.22
CA LYS A 475 37.85 -5.89 20.94
C LYS A 475 38.28 -4.60 20.26
N THR A 476 38.20 -4.53 18.94
CA THR A 476 38.50 -3.32 18.15
C THR A 476 37.33 -2.33 18.07
N GLY A 477 36.19 -2.65 18.71
CA GLY A 477 34.98 -1.82 18.69
C GLY A 477 34.00 -2.16 17.56
N LEU A 478 34.22 -3.24 16.81
CA LEU A 478 33.35 -3.68 15.72
C LEU A 478 32.50 -4.88 16.18
N CYS A 479 31.23 -4.64 16.42
CA CYS A 479 30.30 -5.62 16.97
C CYS A 479 29.34 -6.10 15.86
N TYR A 480 29.55 -7.33 15.40
CA TYR A 480 28.67 -7.99 14.44
C TYR A 480 27.63 -8.87 15.14
N GLY A 481 26.35 -8.68 14.81
CA GLY A 481 25.26 -9.60 15.15
C GLY A 481 25.16 -10.76 14.17
N ASP A 482 24.22 -11.68 14.42
CA ASP A 482 24.10 -12.92 13.67
C ASP A 482 23.95 -12.72 12.16
N TYR A 483 23.33 -11.62 11.72
CA TYR A 483 23.17 -11.29 10.30
C TYR A 483 24.51 -11.13 9.56
N PHE A 484 25.52 -10.53 10.19
CA PHE A 484 26.83 -10.28 9.57
C PHE A 484 27.92 -11.29 9.96
N GLN A 485 27.58 -12.29 10.79
CA GLN A 485 28.52 -13.34 11.19
C GLN A 485 28.62 -14.49 10.17
N GLY A 486 28.87 -14.16 8.90
CA GLY A 486 28.95 -15.11 7.78
C GLY A 486 30.31 -15.81 7.60
N LEU A 487 31.39 -15.19 8.04
CA LEU A 487 32.75 -15.73 7.95
C LEU A 487 32.95 -16.87 8.97
N LYS A 488 33.30 -18.07 8.48
CA LYS A 488 33.44 -19.30 9.29
C LYS A 488 34.88 -19.58 9.68
N GLN A 489 35.80 -19.31 8.78
CA GLN A 489 37.21 -19.61 8.94
C GLN A 489 38.04 -18.74 8.00
N ILE A 490 39.24 -18.35 8.44
CA ILE A 490 40.21 -17.64 7.61
C ILE A 490 41.53 -18.41 7.62
N TRP A 491 42.15 -18.56 6.46
CA TRP A 491 43.53 -18.97 6.27
C TRP A 491 44.30 -17.78 5.70
N GLY A 492 45.35 -17.33 6.35
CA GLY A 492 46.04 -16.11 5.93
C GLY A 492 47.54 -16.12 6.19
N ASN A 493 48.22 -15.16 5.56
CA ASN A 493 49.61 -14.81 5.80
C ASN A 493 49.79 -13.28 5.67
N ASN A 494 51.01 -12.80 5.47
CA ASN A 494 51.30 -11.36 5.39
C ASN A 494 50.85 -10.72 4.07
N GLU A 495 50.60 -11.51 3.02
CA GLU A 495 50.34 -11.01 1.66
C GLU A 495 48.91 -11.30 1.19
N GLU A 496 48.35 -12.44 1.61
CA GLU A 496 47.04 -12.93 1.17
C GLU A 496 46.24 -13.63 2.28
N ALA A 497 44.92 -13.67 2.11
CA ALA A 497 44.03 -14.42 2.99
C ALA A 497 42.82 -14.99 2.21
N LEU A 498 42.37 -16.15 2.66
CA LEU A 498 41.21 -16.88 2.15
C LEU A 498 40.21 -17.07 3.28
N GLY A 499 38.99 -16.62 3.09
CA GLY A 499 37.88 -16.73 4.04
C GLY A 499 36.81 -17.69 3.51
N LEU A 500 36.42 -18.67 4.32
CA LEU A 500 35.21 -19.46 4.07
C LEU A 500 33.98 -18.65 4.52
N ILE A 501 33.18 -18.20 3.57
CA ILE A 501 32.01 -17.34 3.82
C ILE A 501 30.72 -18.09 3.52
N CYS A 502 29.69 -17.82 4.31
CA CYS A 502 28.34 -18.22 3.97
C CYS A 502 27.32 -17.20 4.49
N ILE A 503 26.13 -17.20 3.90
CA ILE A 503 24.98 -16.51 4.48
C ILE A 503 24.54 -17.30 5.72
N PRO A 504 24.24 -16.63 6.85
CA PRO A 504 23.68 -17.33 8.00
C PRO A 504 22.33 -17.97 7.63
N ARG A 505 22.13 -19.24 7.99
CA ARG A 505 20.98 -20.07 7.57
C ARG A 505 19.60 -19.42 7.74
N ALA A 506 19.44 -18.57 8.75
CA ALA A 506 18.19 -17.84 9.01
C ALA A 506 17.81 -16.85 7.89
N TYR A 507 18.76 -16.49 7.02
CA TYR A 507 18.62 -15.47 5.97
C TYR A 507 18.92 -16.02 4.57
N GLU A 508 19.09 -17.34 4.39
CA GLU A 508 19.37 -17.94 3.08
C GLU A 508 18.26 -17.65 2.05
N ASP A 509 17.00 -17.61 2.49
CA ASP A 509 15.85 -17.30 1.62
C ASP A 509 15.93 -15.90 1.00
N GLU A 510 16.63 -14.96 1.66
CA GLU A 510 16.80 -13.60 1.16
C GLU A 510 17.73 -13.52 -0.06
N LEU A 511 18.64 -14.49 -0.25
CA LEU A 511 19.68 -14.45 -1.29
C LEU A 511 19.11 -14.19 -2.69
N SER A 512 17.98 -14.81 -3.01
CA SER A 512 17.30 -14.67 -4.30
C SER A 512 16.81 -13.24 -4.60
N SER A 513 16.68 -12.40 -3.56
CA SER A 513 16.20 -11.02 -3.66
C SER A 513 17.31 -10.00 -3.85
N TYR A 514 18.58 -10.41 -3.77
CA TYR A 514 19.75 -9.55 -3.85
C TYR A 514 20.66 -9.93 -5.02
N THR A 515 21.30 -8.95 -5.64
CA THR A 515 22.40 -9.24 -6.59
C THR A 515 23.70 -9.49 -5.83
N LEU A 516 23.93 -8.67 -4.80
CA LEU A 516 25.09 -8.70 -3.94
C LEU A 516 24.60 -8.63 -2.48
N HIS A 517 24.34 -9.79 -1.86
CA HIS A 517 23.77 -9.83 -0.52
C HIS A 517 24.68 -9.10 0.49
N PRO A 518 24.19 -8.12 1.28
CA PRO A 518 25.03 -7.30 2.16
C PRO A 518 25.85 -8.12 3.17
N ALA A 519 25.23 -9.11 3.82
CA ALA A 519 25.93 -9.97 4.78
C ALA A 519 27.08 -10.78 4.17
N LEU A 520 26.88 -11.37 2.99
CA LEU A 520 27.89 -12.19 2.33
C LEU A 520 29.06 -11.33 1.84
N THR A 521 28.75 -10.16 1.31
CA THR A 521 29.73 -9.19 0.81
C THR A 521 30.57 -8.62 1.95
N ASP A 522 29.91 -8.28 3.05
CA ASP A 522 30.60 -7.78 4.24
C ASP A 522 31.48 -8.87 4.84
N ALA A 523 31.00 -10.12 4.92
CA ALA A 523 31.82 -11.27 5.31
C ALA A 523 33.03 -11.47 4.40
N ALA A 524 32.90 -11.21 3.09
CA ALA A 524 34.05 -11.22 2.19
C ALA A 524 35.05 -10.13 2.55
N LEU A 525 34.61 -8.89 2.78
CA LEU A 525 35.46 -7.77 3.20
C LEU A 525 36.14 -8.03 4.56
N GLN A 526 35.45 -8.68 5.49
CA GLN A 526 35.99 -9.09 6.79
C GLN A 526 37.19 -10.04 6.67
N THR A 527 37.38 -10.72 5.53
CA THR A 527 38.54 -11.60 5.28
C THR A 527 39.87 -10.85 5.33
N VAL A 528 39.87 -9.51 5.19
CA VAL A 528 41.05 -8.67 5.44
C VAL A 528 41.66 -8.88 6.82
N ALA A 529 40.86 -9.31 7.80
CA ALA A 529 41.36 -9.66 9.13
C ALA A 529 42.37 -10.80 9.12
N GLY A 530 42.48 -11.59 8.04
CA GLY A 530 43.51 -12.61 7.85
C GLY A 530 44.88 -12.07 7.42
N ILE A 531 44.93 -10.87 6.83
CA ILE A 531 46.19 -10.26 6.40
C ILE A 531 46.94 -9.74 7.62
N ALA A 532 48.23 -10.08 7.73
CA ALA A 532 49.12 -9.65 8.81
C ALA A 532 48.70 -10.12 10.23
N SER A 533 48.00 -11.25 10.30
CA SER A 533 47.64 -11.90 11.56
C SER A 533 48.78 -12.74 12.13
N HIS A 534 49.76 -12.12 12.79
CA HIS A 534 50.70 -12.92 13.60
C HIS A 534 50.02 -13.35 14.91
N PRO A 535 50.11 -14.63 15.33
CA PRO A 535 49.51 -15.10 16.59
C PRO A 535 50.05 -14.40 17.85
N ASP A 536 51.20 -13.73 17.76
CA ASP A 536 51.88 -13.03 18.87
C ASP A 536 51.73 -11.50 18.84
N ASP A 537 50.94 -10.93 17.92
CA ASP A 537 50.75 -9.48 17.85
C ASP A 537 49.85 -9.00 19.00
N THR A 538 50.50 -8.48 20.05
CA THR A 538 49.89 -7.99 21.30
C THR A 538 49.50 -6.51 21.22
N ALA A 539 49.90 -5.80 20.16
CA ALA A 539 49.36 -4.48 19.85
C ALA A 539 47.99 -4.68 19.19
N GLY A 540 46.93 -4.14 19.81
CA GLY A 540 45.58 -4.27 19.28
C GLY A 540 45.49 -3.90 17.80
N ARG A 541 44.85 -4.75 16.99
CA ARG A 541 44.69 -4.49 15.56
C ARG A 541 43.94 -3.18 15.34
N PRO A 542 44.37 -2.33 14.41
CA PRO A 542 43.61 -1.13 14.07
C PRO A 542 42.24 -1.52 13.53
N LEU A 543 41.21 -0.77 13.93
CA LEU A 543 39.87 -0.92 13.37
C LEU A 543 39.90 -0.47 11.91
N LEU A 544 39.81 -1.44 10.98
CA LEU A 544 39.79 -1.17 9.55
C LEU A 544 38.35 -1.12 9.04
N VAL A 545 38.01 -0.04 8.34
CA VAL A 545 36.71 0.11 7.67
C VAL A 545 36.89 0.40 6.18
N PRO A 546 36.06 -0.17 5.28
CA PRO A 546 36.10 0.17 3.86
C PRO A 546 35.87 1.67 3.64
N PHE A 547 36.71 2.30 2.82
CA PHE A 547 36.65 3.73 2.52
C PHE A 547 36.51 4.03 1.03
N ALA A 548 37.15 3.25 0.16
CA ALA A 548 36.97 3.39 -1.28
C ALA A 548 37.18 2.05 -2.00
N VAL A 549 36.68 1.93 -3.22
CA VAL A 549 36.99 0.82 -4.14
C VAL A 549 37.03 1.34 -5.57
N GLU A 550 38.10 1.00 -6.32
CA GLU A 550 38.26 1.47 -7.69
C GLU A 550 37.27 0.80 -8.63
N SER A 551 37.04 -0.50 -8.48
CA SER A 551 35.95 -1.16 -9.22
C SER A 551 35.40 -2.38 -8.52
N VAL A 552 34.08 -2.56 -8.62
CA VAL A 552 33.35 -3.78 -8.25
C VAL A 552 32.67 -4.31 -9.49
N GLU A 553 32.99 -5.54 -9.88
CA GLU A 553 32.48 -6.23 -11.06
C GLU A 553 31.78 -7.52 -10.63
N ILE A 554 30.53 -7.70 -11.07
CA ILE A 554 29.76 -8.93 -10.82
C ILE A 554 29.72 -9.73 -12.12
N LEU A 555 30.41 -10.87 -12.12
CA LEU A 555 30.44 -11.81 -13.25
C LEU A 555 29.18 -12.68 -13.27
N HIS A 556 28.77 -13.13 -12.09
CA HIS A 556 27.49 -13.79 -11.83
C HIS A 556 27.13 -13.61 -10.34
N PRO A 557 25.84 -13.73 -9.96
CA PRO A 557 25.44 -13.62 -8.56
C PRO A 557 26.19 -14.64 -7.67
N PRO A 558 26.63 -14.25 -6.46
CA PRO A 558 27.22 -15.17 -5.49
C PRO A 558 26.21 -16.24 -5.02
N GLU A 559 26.72 -17.42 -4.67
CA GLU A 559 25.95 -18.48 -4.01
C GLU A 559 25.88 -18.26 -2.49
N ALA A 560 25.08 -19.06 -1.79
CA ALA A 560 24.89 -18.95 -0.34
C ALA A 560 26.16 -19.26 0.46
N SER A 561 27.13 -19.97 -0.13
CA SER A 561 28.38 -20.42 0.46
C SER A 561 29.49 -20.35 -0.59
N GLY A 562 30.71 -20.10 -0.14
CA GLY A 562 31.86 -20.00 -1.02
C GLY A 562 33.10 -19.45 -0.33
N TYR A 563 34.01 -18.90 -1.12
CA TYR A 563 35.25 -18.34 -0.59
C TYR A 563 35.40 -16.86 -0.95
N ALA A 564 35.97 -16.08 -0.03
CA ALA A 564 36.52 -14.77 -0.30
C ALA A 564 38.05 -14.86 -0.29
N TYR A 565 38.70 -14.33 -1.32
CA TYR A 565 40.16 -14.30 -1.41
C TYR A 565 40.61 -12.85 -1.53
N ILE A 566 41.52 -12.44 -0.64
CA ILE A 566 42.03 -11.09 -0.57
C ILE A 566 43.56 -11.09 -0.69
N THR A 567 44.10 -10.16 -1.47
CA THR A 567 45.55 -9.99 -1.69
C THR A 567 45.95 -8.54 -1.53
N THR A 568 47.16 -8.31 -1.03
CA THR A 568 47.67 -6.95 -0.76
C THR A 568 48.08 -6.24 -2.06
N ALA A 569 47.53 -5.04 -2.28
CA ALA A 569 47.83 -4.15 -3.41
C ALA A 569 48.55 -2.85 -2.97
N GLY A 570 48.74 -2.67 -1.67
CA GLY A 570 49.41 -1.52 -1.06
C GLY A 570 49.01 -1.36 0.41
N PRO A 571 49.52 -0.32 1.10
CA PRO A 571 49.14 -0.04 2.48
C PRO A 571 47.62 0.13 2.63
N HIS A 572 47.00 -0.77 3.40
CA HIS A 572 45.55 -0.84 3.60
C HIS A 572 44.73 -0.91 2.29
N ARG A 573 45.32 -1.38 1.19
CA ARG A 573 44.65 -1.51 -0.10
C ARG A 573 44.77 -2.95 -0.62
N PHE A 574 43.66 -3.50 -1.09
CA PHE A 574 43.55 -4.92 -1.40
C PHE A 574 42.77 -5.19 -2.70
N HIS A 575 43.10 -6.29 -3.37
CA HIS A 575 42.20 -6.92 -4.34
C HIS A 575 41.40 -8.00 -3.63
N LEU A 576 40.11 -8.10 -3.90
CA LEU A 576 39.24 -9.11 -3.32
C LEU A 576 38.44 -9.83 -4.41
N ALA A 577 38.30 -11.13 -4.30
CA ALA A 577 37.47 -11.96 -5.16
C ALA A 577 36.53 -12.81 -4.30
N ILE A 578 35.27 -12.91 -4.70
CA ILE A 578 34.29 -13.85 -4.14
C ILE A 578 34.14 -15.00 -5.14
N SER A 579 34.09 -16.24 -4.67
CA SER A 579 33.87 -17.43 -5.49
C SER A 579 32.81 -18.36 -4.93
N ASP A 580 32.34 -19.28 -5.77
CA ASP A 580 31.63 -20.48 -5.31
C ASP A 580 32.56 -21.45 -4.54
N GLU A 581 32.00 -22.57 -4.07
CA GLU A 581 32.75 -23.60 -3.33
C GLU A 581 33.81 -24.32 -4.18
N THR A 582 33.71 -24.26 -5.51
CA THR A 582 34.68 -24.82 -6.47
C THR A 582 35.81 -23.85 -6.80
N GLY A 583 35.78 -22.64 -6.23
CA GLY A 583 36.75 -21.58 -6.46
C GLY A 583 36.45 -20.72 -7.69
N ARG A 584 35.32 -20.90 -8.39
CA ARG A 584 34.97 -20.09 -9.57
C ARG A 584 34.58 -18.68 -9.15
N VAL A 585 35.31 -17.68 -9.62
CA VAL A 585 35.13 -16.27 -9.22
C VAL A 585 33.81 -15.73 -9.76
N CYS A 586 32.97 -15.19 -8.87
CA CYS A 586 31.68 -14.59 -9.17
C CYS A 586 31.69 -13.06 -9.05
N VAL A 587 32.47 -12.49 -8.13
CA VAL A 587 32.58 -11.04 -7.93
C VAL A 587 34.04 -10.65 -7.75
N LYS A 588 34.43 -9.51 -8.33
CA LYS A 588 35.77 -8.95 -8.20
C LYS A 588 35.71 -7.53 -7.67
N PHE A 589 36.58 -7.26 -6.72
CA PHE A 589 36.85 -5.95 -6.17
C PHE A 589 38.30 -5.60 -6.45
N ARG A 590 38.52 -4.48 -7.12
CA ARG A 590 39.85 -3.96 -7.42
C ARG A 590 40.16 -2.76 -6.54
N ASP A 591 41.33 -2.77 -5.92
CA ASP A 591 41.86 -1.64 -5.14
C ASP A 591 40.89 -1.16 -4.05
N VAL A 592 40.34 -2.10 -3.27
CA VAL A 592 39.55 -1.79 -2.06
C VAL A 592 40.48 -1.19 -1.02
N SER A 593 40.23 0.05 -0.66
CA SER A 593 41.02 0.80 0.33
C SER A 593 40.28 0.84 1.65
N PHE A 594 40.98 0.49 2.73
CA PHE A 594 40.51 0.57 4.10
C PHE A 594 41.15 1.76 4.81
N LYS A 595 40.39 2.38 5.71
CA LYS A 595 40.90 3.38 6.64
C LYS A 595 40.99 2.79 8.04
N VAL A 596 42.04 3.20 8.75
CA VAL A 596 42.14 3.01 10.20
C VAL A 596 41.21 4.01 10.87
N LEU A 597 40.25 3.53 11.65
CA LEU A 597 39.45 4.36 12.54
C LEU A 597 40.22 4.49 13.88
N PRO A 598 40.58 5.69 14.32
CA PRO A 598 41.21 5.88 15.62
C PRO A 598 40.24 5.51 16.75
N GLU A 599 40.77 4.99 17.86
CA GLU A 599 39.94 4.76 19.05
C GLU A 599 39.38 6.10 19.56
N PRO A 600 38.10 6.20 19.95
CA PRO A 600 37.52 7.44 20.48
C PRO A 600 38.26 7.99 21.71
N LEU A 601 39.03 7.13 22.40
CA LEU A 601 39.82 7.45 23.59
C LEU A 601 41.31 7.66 23.31
N GLN A 602 41.79 7.45 22.07
CA GLN A 602 43.21 7.60 21.74
C GLN A 602 43.68 9.04 21.90
N ASP A 603 42.82 10.03 21.62
CA ASP A 603 43.08 11.46 21.82
C ASP A 603 43.01 11.89 23.31
N PHE A 604 42.57 11.02 24.22
CA PHE A 604 42.45 11.31 25.66
C PHE A 604 43.68 10.92 26.49
N PHE A 605 44.63 10.16 25.93
CA PHE A 605 45.83 9.77 26.64
C PHE A 605 47.00 10.72 26.34
N TYR A 606 47.52 11.35 27.39
CA TYR A 606 48.70 12.19 27.35
C TYR A 606 49.96 11.33 27.14
N GLU A 607 50.63 11.49 25.99
CA GLU A 607 52.01 11.00 25.79
C GLU A 607 53.01 12.11 26.20
N PRO A 608 53.83 11.91 27.24
CA PRO A 608 54.88 12.87 27.58
C PRO A 608 55.96 12.88 26.49
N ARG A 609 55.94 13.91 25.65
CA ARG A 609 57.01 14.18 24.69
C ARG A 609 58.21 14.80 25.44
N ARG A 610 59.30 14.04 25.59
CA ARG A 610 60.56 14.57 26.14
C ARG A 610 61.29 15.35 25.06
N VAL A 611 61.29 16.66 25.17
CA VAL A 611 62.07 17.58 24.33
C VAL A 611 63.25 18.13 25.14
N ARG A 612 64.39 18.39 24.51
CA ARG A 612 65.53 19.05 25.18
C ARG A 612 65.17 20.52 25.41
N ALA A 613 65.56 21.06 26.58
CA ALA A 613 65.16 22.37 27.09
C ALA A 613 65.54 23.60 26.22
N GLU A 614 66.19 23.41 25.07
CA GLU A 614 66.61 24.48 24.15
C GLU A 614 65.56 24.77 23.06
N GLU A 615 64.54 23.93 22.87
CA GLU A 615 63.48 24.10 21.84
C GLU A 615 62.17 24.73 22.38
N GLU A 616 62.10 25.09 23.66
CA GLU A 616 60.86 25.60 24.28
C GLU A 616 60.51 27.05 23.90
N HIS A 617 61.46 27.83 23.34
CA HIS A 617 61.25 29.26 23.09
C HIS A 617 60.38 29.55 21.86
N ASP A 618 60.30 28.65 20.87
CA ASP A 618 59.58 28.89 19.61
C ASP A 618 58.10 28.48 19.63
N LEU A 619 57.63 27.77 20.67
CA LEU A 619 56.24 27.31 20.77
C LEU A 619 55.31 28.24 21.60
N MET A 620 55.87 29.14 22.43
CA MET A 620 55.07 30.01 23.31
C MET A 620 54.83 31.43 22.77
N THR A 621 55.50 31.87 21.70
CA THR A 621 55.30 33.22 21.14
C THR A 621 54.71 33.15 19.73
N GLY A 622 53.40 32.91 19.67
CA GLY A 622 52.65 32.93 18.42
C GLY A 622 52.78 34.27 17.68
N THR A 623 53.67 34.35 16.70
CA THR A 623 53.66 35.37 15.65
C THR A 623 54.54 34.93 14.47
N ARG A 624 53.91 34.57 13.34
CA ARG A 624 54.35 34.90 11.98
C ARG A 624 53.32 34.42 10.95
N TYR A 625 52.64 35.38 10.33
CA TYR A 625 52.05 35.24 8.98
C TYR A 625 53.04 35.87 7.96
N PRO A 626 52.88 35.64 6.64
CA PRO A 626 53.95 35.20 5.75
C PRO A 626 54.47 36.31 4.82
N GLU A 627 55.71 36.18 4.36
CA GLU A 627 56.28 36.87 3.20
C GLU A 627 57.19 35.83 2.50
N GLY A 628 57.20 35.63 1.18
CA GLY A 628 56.46 36.17 0.06
C GLY A 628 57.01 35.51 -1.20
N GLU A 629 56.24 35.47 -2.29
CA GLU A 629 56.79 35.33 -3.64
C GLU A 629 55.86 36.04 -4.63
N LYS A 630 56.48 36.87 -5.47
CA LYS A 630 55.89 37.73 -6.49
C LYS A 630 55.54 36.90 -7.72
N ASP A 631 54.47 37.25 -8.44
CA ASP A 631 54.61 37.69 -9.84
C ASP A 631 53.35 38.32 -10.45
N ASP A 632 53.64 39.34 -11.25
CA ASP A 632 52.99 39.89 -12.44
C ASP A 632 51.55 40.46 -12.46
N THR A 633 51.52 41.73 -12.87
CA THR A 633 50.35 42.49 -13.36
C THR A 633 50.41 42.55 -14.91
N PRO A 634 49.29 42.82 -15.61
CA PRO A 634 49.01 44.22 -15.96
C PRO A 634 47.52 44.66 -15.89
N SER A 635 47.40 45.91 -15.45
CA SER A 635 46.33 46.93 -15.51
C SER A 635 45.53 47.06 -16.81
N LEU A 636 44.23 47.43 -16.78
CA LEU A 636 43.62 48.79 -16.92
C LEU A 636 42.05 48.65 -16.98
N PRO A 637 41.18 49.70 -16.97
CA PRO A 637 41.25 51.05 -16.38
C PRO A 637 39.93 51.55 -15.68
N GLY A 638 40.07 52.52 -14.78
CA GLY A 638 39.31 53.78 -14.77
C GLY A 638 37.86 53.85 -14.25
N LEU A 639 37.63 54.60 -13.17
CA LEU A 639 36.80 55.83 -13.16
C LEU A 639 36.83 56.52 -11.78
N ARG A 640 36.86 57.85 -11.82
CA ARG A 640 37.04 58.81 -10.72
C ARG A 640 35.72 59.16 -10.02
N THR A 641 35.85 59.44 -8.70
CA THR A 641 35.20 60.49 -7.84
C THR A 641 33.68 60.47 -7.65
N PRO A 642 33.10 61.08 -6.58
CA PRO A 642 33.61 62.13 -5.64
C PRO A 642 33.54 61.72 -4.15
N ASP A 643 34.05 62.41 -3.12
CA ASP A 643 34.62 63.76 -2.89
C ASP A 643 35.91 63.65 -2.05
#